data_AF-A0A933MRH6-F1
#
_entry.id   AF-A0A933MRH6-F1
#
_cell.length_a   1.000
_cell.length_b   1.000
_cell.length_c   1.000
_cell.angle_alpha   90.00
_cell.angle_beta   90.00
_cell.angle_gamma   90.00
#
_symmetry.space_group_name_H-M   'P 1'
#
loop_
_entity.id
_entity.type
_entity.pdbx_description
1 polymer ?
#
loop_
_entity_poly.entity_id
_entity_poly.type
_entity_poly.pdbx_seq_one_letter_code
_entity_poly.pdbx_strand_id
1 'polypeptide(L)'
;MEEGRVKAPQDVEDFIESKINDLINWCRGYSLWPMFFGLSCCFIEQMVTYTSRYDISRFGAEVLRGTPRQSDLLITSGTIFKKMAPVILRLYEQMPEPKWVMSMGSCSNCGGMYDVYSVVQGIDQILPVDVYIPGCPPRPEAVMQGLMLLQKKISSEERPLRSILRLSGGTQGSQKAILVDGVTKSREPRGPGYHGTPPRGTAVTPPAFWESRSDLMWTPPPRRIEISERDRRLAASLKERFGDRIRQTPYTSDMLTLHVEAASLKDVLRFLKTESNPKFRRLDDLTAIDESARRNPKEYPDYTLVYHLLSYDSAGRVRLKVPLYGKDPIAPSITEIWPSANWYEREVFDHFGIGFQGHPRLRRLIMPPDWEGHSLRKSFPGRATEMAPYTRADAERLQPLDAGDYFAPQGDEEYLLNIGPHHVGAHGLMRFILLARGESIRGLDMDIGYHHRGVEKIGERQSWHQFMPYTDRVDYLSGAANNMSYVLSVETLADIKVPDRAQFIRVMLSEFFRISNHLMWLGELAHDTGAMSPVFYTVSDRERIMDIVELITGARLHPAWFRLGGLAADLPEGWKEAVDHFVRVFPDRIKAYESLLTHNAIFEGRTRDVGYLSLDDAIEWGISGPVLRGSGLDWDVRKSMPYSGYEAFDFDVPCFSEGDSYARYLVRIEEMRQSLRIVEQAAAQMPPGRYVTDDYRYAIPPKNETLRDIETLIHHFINVTRGPKIPRGEAYLTTESPRGEQGYYVVSDGLNMAYRMRIRTPDFAHIQAMPLMAVGEPIANLIAIIGSVDYVMPDTDR
;
A
#
# COMPACT_ATOMS: atom_id res chain seq x y z
N MET A 1 27.57 -6.11 70.42
CA MET A 1 26.29 -6.79 70.65
C MET A 1 25.61 -6.96 69.30
N GLU A 2 26.18 -7.86 68.50
CA GLU A 2 25.38 -8.72 67.62
C GLU A 2 24.54 -9.65 68.51
N GLU A 3 23.47 -10.21 67.94
CA GLU A 3 22.46 -11.12 68.52
C GLU A 3 21.10 -10.46 68.80
N GLY A 4 20.14 -10.74 67.91
CA GLY A 4 18.75 -10.31 68.11
C GLY A 4 17.87 -10.20 66.86
N ARG A 5 18.30 -10.68 65.67
CA ARG A 5 17.38 -10.92 64.56
C ARG A 5 17.33 -12.42 64.31
N VAL A 6 16.25 -13.05 64.78
CA VAL A 6 15.85 -14.39 64.37
C VAL A 6 15.75 -14.36 62.84
N LYS A 7 16.74 -14.91 62.13
CA LYS A 7 16.60 -15.21 60.71
C LYS A 7 15.47 -16.22 60.61
N ALA A 8 14.46 -15.91 59.80
CA ALA A 8 13.45 -16.89 59.47
C ALA A 8 14.16 -18.11 58.84
N PRO A 9 13.63 -19.34 58.99
CA PRO A 9 14.16 -20.49 58.26
C PRO A 9 14.27 -20.13 56.77
N GLN A 10 15.34 -20.55 56.10
CA GLN A 10 15.57 -20.29 54.67
C GLN A 10 14.30 -20.60 53.84
N ASP A 11 13.59 -21.68 54.22
CA ASP A 11 12.32 -22.11 53.62
C ASP A 11 11.18 -21.08 53.72
N VAL A 12 11.15 -20.28 54.79
CA VAL A 12 10.13 -19.23 55.02
C VAL A 12 10.49 -17.97 54.22
N GLU A 13 11.77 -17.61 54.13
CA GLU A 13 12.23 -16.52 53.25
C GLU A 13 11.96 -16.86 51.78
N ASP A 14 12.29 -18.09 51.35
CA ASP A 14 12.02 -18.58 49.99
C ASP A 14 10.51 -18.63 49.68
N PHE A 15 9.68 -19.01 50.65
CA PHE A 15 8.22 -19.00 50.50
C PHE A 15 7.66 -17.58 50.34
N ILE A 16 8.12 -16.63 51.17
CA ILE A 16 7.71 -15.22 51.09
C ILE A 16 8.18 -14.59 49.77
N GLU A 17 9.43 -14.83 49.37
CA GLU A 17 9.95 -14.39 48.07
C GLU A 17 9.14 -14.97 46.91
N SER A 18 8.79 -16.25 46.94
CA SER A 18 7.95 -16.87 45.92
C SER A 18 6.58 -16.18 45.84
N LYS A 19 5.92 -15.97 46.98
CA LYS A 19 4.58 -15.34 47.01
C LYS A 19 4.58 -13.89 46.56
N ILE A 20 5.62 -13.13 46.90
CA ILE A 20 5.74 -11.74 46.45
C ILE A 20 6.09 -11.72 44.95
N ASN A 21 6.89 -12.66 44.43
CA ASN A 21 7.15 -12.76 42.98
C ASN A 21 5.86 -13.07 42.23
N ASP A 22 5.05 -14.02 42.73
CA ASP A 22 3.74 -14.36 42.15
C ASP A 22 2.82 -13.13 42.12
N LEU A 23 2.77 -12.35 43.21
CA LEU A 23 1.97 -11.13 43.28
C LEU A 23 2.45 -10.05 42.30
N ILE A 24 3.77 -9.82 42.21
CA ILE A 24 4.34 -8.83 41.28
C ILE A 24 4.06 -9.25 39.83
N ASN A 25 4.24 -10.52 39.50
CA ASN A 25 3.98 -11.04 38.16
C ASN A 25 2.47 -10.98 37.82
N TRP A 26 1.59 -11.25 38.78
CA TRP A 26 0.16 -11.06 38.62
C TRP A 26 -0.16 -9.59 38.32
N CYS A 27 0.32 -8.64 39.12
CA CYS A 27 0.11 -7.21 38.88
C CYS A 27 0.62 -6.78 37.49
N ARG A 28 1.80 -7.24 37.08
CA ARG A 28 2.40 -6.92 35.78
C ARG A 28 1.61 -7.48 34.61
N GLY A 29 1.15 -8.73 34.70
CA GLY A 29 0.35 -9.37 33.65
C GLY A 29 -0.93 -8.61 33.32
N TYR A 30 -1.53 -7.92 34.31
CA TYR A 30 -2.77 -7.14 34.15
C TYR A 30 -2.53 -5.61 34.12
N SER A 31 -1.30 -5.15 33.83
CA SER A 31 -0.97 -3.73 33.74
C SER A 31 0.03 -3.46 32.60
N LEU A 32 -0.23 -4.05 31.43
CA LEU A 32 0.61 -3.90 30.24
C LEU A 32 0.26 -2.62 29.50
N TRP A 33 1.26 -1.84 29.11
CA TRP A 33 1.13 -0.56 28.40
C TRP A 33 1.68 -0.75 26.99
N PRO A 34 0.85 -1.26 26.05
CA PRO A 34 1.28 -1.55 24.69
C PRO A 34 1.62 -0.29 23.90
N MET A 35 2.83 -0.29 23.33
CA MET A 35 3.20 0.50 22.17
C MET A 35 2.87 -0.29 20.91
N PHE A 36 1.97 0.26 20.10
CA PHE A 36 1.74 -0.31 18.77
C PHE A 36 2.78 0.22 17.79
N PHE A 37 3.37 -0.70 17.04
CA PHE A 37 4.17 -0.40 15.87
C PHE A 37 3.45 -0.97 14.64
N GLY A 38 2.45 -0.21 14.19
CA GLY A 38 1.59 -0.57 13.07
C GLY A 38 2.31 -0.42 11.73
N LEU A 39 2.62 -1.55 11.10
CA LEU A 39 3.41 -1.61 9.87
C LEU A 39 2.60 -1.98 8.64
N SER A 40 1.33 -2.37 8.73
CA SER A 40 0.48 -2.73 7.57
C SER A 40 -0.95 -3.09 8.01
N CYS A 41 -1.69 -3.82 7.17
CA CYS A 41 -3.02 -4.41 7.41
C CYS A 41 -3.22 -5.06 8.80
N CYS A 42 -2.19 -5.66 9.40
CA CYS A 42 -2.28 -6.27 10.73
C CYS A 42 -2.62 -5.24 11.82
N PHE A 43 -2.20 -3.98 11.63
CA PHE A 43 -2.52 -2.90 12.55
C PHE A 43 -4.01 -2.57 12.56
N ILE A 44 -4.70 -2.66 11.42
CA ILE A 44 -6.15 -2.42 11.36
C ILE A 44 -6.90 -3.44 12.21
N GLU A 45 -6.55 -4.74 12.09
CA GLU A 45 -7.13 -5.78 12.95
C GLU A 45 -6.73 -5.61 14.42
N GLN A 46 -5.49 -5.17 14.70
CA GLN A 46 -5.08 -4.82 16.05
C GLN A 46 -5.91 -3.66 16.61
N MET A 47 -6.17 -2.62 15.82
CA MET A 47 -6.95 -1.45 16.23
C MET A 47 -8.37 -1.86 16.65
N VAL A 48 -8.98 -2.79 15.91
CA VAL A 48 -10.32 -3.32 16.20
C VAL A 48 -10.38 -3.99 17.58
N THR A 49 -9.28 -4.56 18.09
CA THR A 49 -9.23 -5.17 19.44
C THR A 49 -9.49 -4.17 20.58
N TYR A 50 -9.19 -2.89 20.34
CA TYR A 50 -9.40 -1.81 21.30
C TYR A 50 -10.83 -1.24 21.26
N THR A 51 -11.66 -1.71 20.34
CA THR A 51 -13.05 -1.29 20.24
C THR A 51 -13.96 -2.11 21.15
N SER A 52 -15.17 -1.60 21.38
CA SER A 52 -16.15 -2.20 22.29
C SER A 52 -16.59 -3.63 21.93
N ARG A 53 -16.38 -4.08 20.68
CA ARG A 53 -16.71 -5.46 20.25
C ARG A 53 -15.80 -6.51 20.89
N TYR A 54 -14.50 -6.20 21.06
CA TYR A 54 -13.50 -7.16 21.52
C TYR A 54 -12.93 -6.84 22.92
N ASP A 55 -13.00 -5.57 23.34
CA ASP A 55 -12.78 -5.13 24.73
C ASP A 55 -11.50 -5.69 25.39
N ILE A 56 -10.34 -5.33 24.84
CA ILE A 56 -9.03 -5.73 25.38
C ILE A 56 -8.78 -5.21 26.82
N SER A 57 -9.57 -4.24 27.30
CA SER A 57 -9.44 -3.67 28.65
C SER A 57 -9.59 -4.70 29.76
N ARG A 58 -10.34 -5.79 29.50
CA ARG A 58 -10.49 -6.91 30.44
C ARG A 58 -9.19 -7.62 30.77
N PHE A 59 -8.16 -7.42 29.94
CA PHE A 59 -6.84 -8.02 30.11
C PHE A 59 -5.80 -7.01 30.63
N GLY A 60 -6.20 -5.78 30.99
CA GLY A 60 -5.29 -4.77 31.53
C GLY A 60 -4.26 -4.28 30.51
N ALA A 61 -4.69 -4.15 29.24
CA ALA A 61 -3.86 -3.72 28.10
C ALA A 61 -4.55 -2.63 27.25
N GLU A 62 -5.48 -1.88 27.85
CA GLU A 62 -6.22 -0.79 27.19
C GLU A 62 -5.41 0.49 27.01
N VAL A 63 -4.38 0.69 27.82
CA VAL A 63 -3.62 1.94 27.85
C VAL A 63 -2.60 1.96 26.71
N LEU A 64 -3.05 2.40 25.54
CA LEU A 64 -2.19 2.62 24.38
C LEU A 64 -1.23 3.79 24.64
N ARG A 65 0.06 3.53 24.55
CA ARG A 65 1.10 4.54 24.66
C ARG A 65 1.84 4.66 23.34
N GLY A 66 1.68 5.79 22.67
CA GLY A 66 2.44 6.14 21.46
C GLY A 66 3.90 6.52 21.73
N THR A 67 4.41 6.33 22.95
CA THR A 67 5.77 6.72 23.33
C THR A 67 6.51 5.53 23.96
N PRO A 68 7.73 5.21 23.47
CA PRO A 68 8.49 4.08 23.98
C PRO A 68 8.83 4.23 25.46
N ARG A 69 9.04 5.48 25.94
CA ARG A 69 9.43 5.75 27.33
C ARG A 69 8.36 5.44 28.37
N GLN A 70 7.11 5.25 27.94
CA GLN A 70 5.98 4.91 28.81
C GLN A 70 5.44 3.52 28.51
N SER A 71 6.09 2.73 27.65
CA SER A 71 5.54 1.45 27.20
C SER A 71 6.42 0.30 27.64
N ASP A 72 5.82 -0.79 28.10
CA ASP A 72 6.52 -2.02 28.48
C ASP A 72 6.27 -3.16 27.48
N LEU A 73 5.34 -3.00 26.54
CA LEU A 73 5.03 -4.00 25.52
C LEU A 73 5.12 -3.41 24.12
N LEU A 74 6.03 -3.91 23.28
CA LEU A 74 6.11 -3.59 21.86
C LEU A 74 5.33 -4.61 21.04
N ILE A 75 4.25 -4.18 20.37
CA ILE A 75 3.53 -5.01 19.41
C ILE A 75 3.91 -4.57 18.00
N THR A 76 4.68 -5.40 17.29
CA THR A 76 5.05 -5.12 15.90
C THR A 76 4.10 -5.82 14.95
N SER A 77 3.32 -5.04 14.20
CA SER A 77 2.17 -5.52 13.45
C SER A 77 2.29 -5.23 11.96
N GLY A 78 2.91 -6.16 11.23
CA GLY A 78 3.09 -6.06 9.77
C GLY A 78 4.52 -6.27 9.29
N THR A 79 4.79 -5.93 8.03
CA THR A 79 6.07 -6.19 7.36
C THR A 79 7.16 -5.25 7.84
N ILE A 80 8.36 -5.78 8.11
CA ILE A 80 9.52 -4.97 8.50
C ILE A 80 10.44 -4.74 7.32
N PHE A 81 10.78 -3.49 7.10
CA PHE A 81 11.61 -3.03 5.99
C PHE A 81 13.02 -2.72 6.47
N LYS A 82 14.01 -2.95 5.60
CA LYS A 82 15.41 -2.65 5.91
C LYS A 82 15.63 -1.16 6.25
N LYS A 83 14.86 -0.25 5.65
CA LYS A 83 14.88 1.20 5.97
C LYS A 83 14.21 1.52 7.32
N MET A 84 13.26 0.69 7.76
CA MET A 84 12.51 0.90 9.01
C MET A 84 13.13 0.19 10.23
N ALA A 85 13.83 -0.92 10.02
CA ALA A 85 14.47 -1.70 11.09
C ALA A 85 15.32 -0.87 12.08
N PRO A 86 16.15 0.11 11.64
CA PRO A 86 16.89 1.00 12.55
C PRO A 86 16.00 1.76 13.54
N VAL A 87 14.82 2.21 13.09
CA VAL A 87 13.87 2.98 13.90
C VAL A 87 13.23 2.06 14.94
N ILE A 88 12.81 0.85 14.54
CA ILE A 88 12.21 -0.14 15.45
C ILE A 88 13.19 -0.49 16.56
N LEU A 89 14.45 -0.74 16.21
CA LEU A 89 15.51 -1.05 17.17
C LEU A 89 15.68 0.09 18.17
N ARG A 90 15.78 1.33 17.68
CA ARG A 90 15.91 2.53 18.53
C ARG A 90 14.74 2.69 19.49
N LEU A 91 13.51 2.46 19.05
CA LEU A 91 12.32 2.56 19.91
C LEU A 91 12.34 1.49 21.00
N TYR A 92 12.68 0.25 20.66
CA TYR A 92 12.82 -0.84 21.63
C TYR A 92 13.91 -0.54 22.67
N GLU A 93 15.03 0.04 22.26
CA GLU A 93 16.12 0.42 23.17
C GLU A 93 15.72 1.54 24.14
N GLN A 94 14.81 2.42 23.74
CA GLN A 94 14.27 3.51 24.57
C GLN A 94 13.17 3.07 25.56
N MET A 95 12.65 1.85 25.42
CA MET A 95 11.64 1.33 26.35
C MET A 95 12.24 1.00 27.72
N PRO A 96 11.55 1.34 28.82
CA PRO A 96 11.96 0.98 30.17
C PRO A 96 11.88 -0.53 30.39
N GLU A 97 12.70 -1.05 31.30
CA GLU A 97 12.56 -2.43 31.79
C GLU A 97 11.49 -2.51 32.89
N PRO A 98 10.73 -3.61 33.00
CA PRO A 98 10.72 -4.77 32.10
C PRO A 98 10.09 -4.43 30.74
N LYS A 99 10.62 -4.99 29.64
CA LYS A 99 9.99 -4.90 28.32
C LYS A 99 9.78 -6.25 27.62
N TRP A 100 8.76 -6.28 26.77
CA TRP A 100 8.35 -7.45 25.99
C TRP A 100 8.08 -7.11 24.53
N VAL A 101 8.21 -8.10 23.65
CA VAL A 101 7.96 -7.97 22.21
C VAL A 101 6.97 -9.03 21.74
N MET A 102 5.86 -8.57 21.15
CA MET A 102 4.92 -9.41 20.40
C MET A 102 5.09 -9.16 18.90
N SER A 103 5.28 -10.23 18.13
CA SER A 103 5.32 -10.19 16.67
C SER A 103 3.97 -10.64 16.12
N MET A 104 3.28 -9.74 15.41
CA MET A 104 1.93 -9.97 14.89
C MET A 104 1.91 -10.04 13.37
N GLY A 105 1.37 -11.15 12.87
CA GLY A 105 1.16 -11.42 11.46
C GLY A 105 2.35 -12.10 10.77
N SER A 106 2.05 -12.89 9.74
CA SER A 106 3.06 -13.64 8.98
C SER A 106 4.20 -12.77 8.46
N CYS A 107 3.91 -11.49 8.15
CA CYS A 107 4.91 -10.54 7.68
C CYS A 107 5.95 -10.16 8.75
N SER A 108 5.53 -9.87 9.99
CA SER A 108 6.46 -9.59 11.09
C SER A 108 7.19 -10.88 11.50
N ASN A 109 6.46 -12.00 11.49
CA ASN A 109 6.97 -13.28 11.94
C ASN A 109 8.01 -13.90 11.01
N CYS A 110 8.00 -13.64 9.69
CA CYS A 110 8.96 -14.25 8.75
C CYS A 110 8.99 -13.60 7.35
N GLY A 111 8.63 -12.32 7.21
CA GLY A 111 8.48 -11.68 5.89
C GLY A 111 7.20 -12.07 5.14
N GLY A 112 6.46 -13.08 5.62
CA GLY A 112 5.14 -13.47 5.10
C GLY A 112 5.22 -13.97 3.65
N MET A 113 4.48 -13.29 2.76
CA MET A 113 4.52 -13.56 1.31
C MET A 113 5.53 -12.67 0.57
N TYR A 114 6.27 -11.81 1.28
CA TYR A 114 7.22 -10.85 0.74
C TYR A 114 8.67 -11.33 0.94
N ASP A 115 9.09 -12.27 0.11
CA ASP A 115 10.51 -12.61 -0.04
C ASP A 115 11.16 -11.65 -1.04
N VAL A 116 11.61 -10.47 -0.62
CA VAL A 116 12.07 -9.41 -1.55
C VAL A 116 13.19 -8.59 -0.92
N TYR A 117 14.05 -8.02 -1.77
CA TYR A 117 15.29 -7.35 -1.36
C TYR A 117 15.14 -6.33 -0.22
N SER A 118 13.99 -5.66 -0.10
CA SER A 118 13.72 -4.60 0.88
C SER A 118 13.19 -5.08 2.23
N VAL A 119 12.76 -6.34 2.34
CA VAL A 119 12.06 -6.87 3.53
C VAL A 119 13.01 -7.67 4.43
N VAL A 120 12.95 -7.41 5.73
CA VAL A 120 13.58 -8.23 6.76
C VAL A 120 12.73 -9.49 6.98
N GLN A 121 13.33 -10.67 6.86
CA GLN A 121 12.62 -11.96 6.91
C GLN A 121 12.32 -12.41 8.35
N GLY A 122 11.79 -11.51 9.19
CA GLY A 122 11.47 -11.76 10.60
C GLY A 122 12.03 -10.70 11.54
N ILE A 123 11.22 -10.23 12.49
CA ILE A 123 11.67 -9.26 13.52
C ILE A 123 12.72 -9.84 14.48
N ASP A 124 12.73 -11.16 14.62
CA ASP A 124 13.68 -11.94 15.40
C ASP A 124 15.12 -11.86 14.88
N GLN A 125 15.35 -11.20 13.74
CA GLN A 125 16.70 -10.85 13.28
C GLN A 125 17.28 -9.63 14.02
N ILE A 126 16.43 -8.80 14.61
CA ILE A 126 16.82 -7.53 15.25
C ILE A 126 16.36 -7.40 16.71
N LEU A 127 15.26 -8.05 17.11
CA LEU A 127 14.68 -7.96 18.46
C LEU A 127 14.36 -9.36 19.05
N PRO A 128 14.40 -9.53 20.38
CA PRO A 128 14.01 -10.77 21.03
C PRO A 128 12.47 -10.88 21.12
N VAL A 129 11.86 -11.81 20.37
CA VAL A 129 10.40 -12.00 20.36
C VAL A 129 9.93 -12.91 21.48
N ASP A 130 8.89 -12.49 22.19
CA ASP A 130 8.27 -13.24 23.28
C ASP A 130 7.10 -14.10 22.84
N VAL A 131 6.23 -13.53 22.01
CA VAL A 131 5.03 -14.20 21.50
C VAL A 131 4.86 -13.91 20.01
N TYR A 132 4.58 -14.96 19.25
CA TYR A 132 4.23 -14.87 17.84
C TYR A 132 2.73 -15.05 17.65
N ILE A 133 2.08 -14.12 16.96
CA ILE A 133 0.68 -14.22 16.54
C ILE A 133 0.65 -14.52 15.04
N PRO A 134 0.30 -15.75 14.61
CA PRO A 134 0.21 -16.11 13.19
C PRO A 134 -1.07 -15.56 12.53
N GLY A 135 -1.02 -15.30 11.22
CA GLY A 135 -2.18 -14.85 10.43
C GLY A 135 -1.83 -13.82 9.34
N CYS A 136 -2.71 -13.60 8.36
CA CYS A 136 -2.50 -12.62 7.28
C CYS A 136 -3.82 -11.98 6.78
N PRO A 137 -4.30 -10.91 7.44
CA PRO A 137 -3.92 -10.49 8.79
C PRO A 137 -4.53 -11.42 9.86
N PRO A 138 -3.94 -11.53 11.06
CA PRO A 138 -4.58 -12.22 12.18
C PRO A 138 -5.87 -11.52 12.58
N ARG A 139 -6.89 -12.29 12.99
CA ARG A 139 -8.15 -11.72 13.51
C ARG A 139 -7.93 -11.06 14.89
N PRO A 140 -8.83 -10.16 15.33
CA PRO A 140 -8.71 -9.51 16.64
C PRO A 140 -8.58 -10.50 17.80
N GLU A 141 -9.29 -11.63 17.75
CA GLU A 141 -9.24 -12.67 18.78
C GLU A 141 -7.83 -13.30 18.91
N ALA A 142 -7.08 -13.39 17.80
CA ALA A 142 -5.72 -13.92 17.82
C ALA A 142 -4.75 -12.99 18.59
N VAL A 143 -5.01 -11.68 18.57
CA VAL A 143 -4.24 -10.69 19.36
C VAL A 143 -4.53 -10.88 20.84
N MET A 144 -5.80 -11.04 21.22
CA MET A 144 -6.20 -11.30 22.60
C MET A 144 -5.58 -12.61 23.12
N GLN A 145 -5.59 -13.66 22.30
CA GLN A 145 -4.90 -14.91 22.63
C GLN A 145 -3.38 -14.68 22.82
N GLY A 146 -2.74 -13.89 21.96
CA GLY A 146 -1.34 -13.53 22.09
C GLY A 146 -1.03 -12.83 23.41
N LEU A 147 -1.90 -11.92 23.84
CA LEU A 147 -1.79 -11.23 25.13
C LEU A 147 -1.91 -12.22 26.30
N MET A 148 -2.87 -13.15 26.25
CA MET A 148 -3.02 -14.19 27.27
C MET A 148 -1.78 -15.10 27.36
N LEU A 149 -1.14 -15.41 26.24
CA LEU A 149 0.12 -16.16 26.21
C LEU A 149 1.27 -15.37 26.87
N LEU A 150 1.34 -14.07 26.62
CA LEU A 150 2.32 -13.20 27.27
C LEU A 150 2.07 -13.13 28.78
N GLN A 151 0.83 -12.96 29.22
CA GLN A 151 0.45 -12.97 30.64
C GLN A 151 0.84 -14.28 31.32
N LYS A 152 0.59 -15.41 30.64
CA LYS A 152 1.01 -16.73 31.12
C LYS A 152 2.53 -16.80 31.26
N LYS A 153 3.28 -16.32 30.26
CA LYS A 153 4.75 -16.25 30.32
C LYS A 153 5.24 -15.44 31.52
N ILE A 154 4.71 -14.22 31.72
CA ILE A 154 5.06 -13.34 32.84
C ILE A 154 4.83 -14.07 34.17
N SER A 155 3.72 -14.78 34.31
CA SER A 155 3.40 -15.53 35.52
C SER A 155 4.31 -16.74 35.78
N SER A 156 4.79 -17.42 34.74
CA SER A 156 5.49 -18.71 34.88
C SER A 156 7.02 -18.62 34.81
N GLU A 157 7.57 -17.66 34.05
CA GLU A 157 9.00 -17.61 33.71
C GLU A 157 9.77 -16.52 34.47
N GLU A 158 9.13 -15.44 34.92
CA GLU A 158 9.82 -14.25 35.45
C GLU A 158 10.02 -14.28 36.98
N ARG A 159 11.17 -13.77 37.45
CA ARG A 159 11.51 -13.69 38.90
C ARG A 159 12.02 -12.30 39.28
N PRO A 160 11.15 -11.30 39.41
CA PRO A 160 11.55 -9.89 39.47
C PRO A 160 12.17 -9.43 40.79
N LEU A 161 11.81 -10.04 41.93
CA LEU A 161 12.32 -9.62 43.24
C LEU A 161 13.83 -9.75 43.35
N ARG A 162 14.41 -10.77 42.72
CA ARG A 162 15.84 -11.05 42.84
C ARG A 162 16.66 -9.89 42.27
N SER A 163 16.22 -9.28 41.17
CA SER A 163 16.87 -8.07 40.63
C SER A 163 16.70 -6.85 41.55
N ILE A 164 15.51 -6.67 42.13
CA ILE A 164 15.17 -5.53 43.01
C ILE A 164 15.99 -5.58 44.31
N LEU A 165 16.17 -6.77 44.88
CA LEU A 165 16.89 -6.99 46.13
C LEU A 165 18.39 -7.26 45.92
N ARG A 166 18.91 -7.10 44.69
CA ARG A 166 20.30 -7.40 44.30
C ARG A 166 20.74 -8.84 44.61
N LEU A 167 19.79 -9.77 44.60
CA LEU A 167 20.04 -11.21 44.69
C LEU A 167 20.40 -11.76 43.30
N SER A 168 21.20 -12.83 43.26
CA SER A 168 21.61 -13.45 42.01
C SER A 168 20.45 -14.19 41.33
N GLY A 169 20.33 -14.04 40.01
CA GLY A 169 19.41 -14.84 39.17
C GLY A 169 17.95 -14.35 39.12
N GLY A 170 17.72 -13.05 38.89
CA GLY A 170 16.42 -12.47 38.55
C GLY A 170 16.43 -11.73 37.21
N THR A 171 15.32 -11.81 36.46
CA THR A 171 15.11 -11.10 35.20
C THR A 171 13.92 -10.15 35.33
N GLN A 172 14.01 -9.01 34.64
CA GLN A 172 12.88 -8.10 34.40
C GLN A 172 12.71 -8.04 32.89
N GLY A 173 11.68 -8.70 32.36
CA GLY A 173 11.45 -8.75 30.92
C GLY A 173 12.31 -9.80 30.21
N SER A 174 12.20 -9.83 28.89
CA SER A 174 12.82 -10.88 28.08
C SER A 174 14.32 -10.66 27.90
N GLN A 175 15.14 -11.59 28.43
CA GLN A 175 16.57 -11.66 28.15
C GLN A 175 16.93 -12.78 27.14
N LYS A 176 15.94 -13.26 26.37
CA LYS A 176 16.16 -14.30 25.36
C LYS A 176 17.13 -13.76 24.29
N ALA A 177 17.98 -14.64 23.77
CA ALA A 177 18.80 -14.31 22.61
C ALA A 177 17.87 -13.94 21.44
N ILE A 178 18.28 -12.94 20.65
CA ILE A 178 17.52 -12.39 19.51
C ILE A 178 17.11 -13.52 18.55
N LEU A 179 18.07 -14.40 18.22
CA LEU A 179 17.89 -15.54 17.34
C LEU A 179 18.70 -16.74 17.86
N VAL A 180 18.08 -17.90 17.91
CA VAL A 180 18.72 -19.20 18.20
C VAL A 180 18.36 -20.15 17.05
N ASP A 181 19.31 -20.40 16.16
CA ASP A 181 19.11 -21.26 14.99
C ASP A 181 18.60 -22.66 15.42
N GLY A 182 17.46 -23.07 14.86
CA GLY A 182 16.82 -24.35 15.16
C GLY A 182 15.93 -24.37 16.42
N VAL A 183 15.89 -23.29 17.22
CA VAL A 183 15.06 -23.17 18.43
C VAL A 183 14.05 -22.03 18.31
N THR A 184 14.49 -20.83 17.92
CA THR A 184 13.60 -19.78 17.39
C THR A 184 13.41 -20.02 15.88
N LYS A 185 12.58 -19.23 15.16
CA LYS A 185 12.52 -19.37 13.71
C LYS A 185 13.94 -19.26 13.14
N SER A 186 14.30 -20.18 12.25
CA SER A 186 15.64 -20.16 11.63
C SER A 186 15.74 -18.99 10.66
N ARG A 187 16.98 -18.60 10.30
CA ARG A 187 17.25 -17.72 9.13
C ARG A 187 16.74 -18.29 7.80
N GLU A 188 16.10 -19.45 7.84
CA GLU A 188 15.46 -20.07 6.73
C GLU A 188 14.17 -19.31 6.37
N PRO A 189 14.09 -18.71 5.17
CA PRO A 189 12.91 -17.97 4.70
C PRO A 189 11.62 -18.80 4.67
N ARG A 190 11.75 -20.14 4.71
CA ARG A 190 10.62 -21.08 4.72
C ARG A 190 9.95 -21.16 6.10
N GLY A 191 10.66 -20.75 7.16
CA GLY A 191 10.30 -20.97 8.55
C GLY A 191 10.77 -22.34 9.08
N PRO A 192 10.76 -22.52 10.41
CA PRO A 192 11.16 -23.77 11.06
C PRO A 192 10.22 -24.92 10.67
N GLY A 193 10.78 -26.12 10.46
CA GLY A 193 10.01 -27.32 10.10
C GLY A 193 9.77 -27.55 8.61
N TYR A 194 10.17 -26.60 7.74
CA TYR A 194 10.08 -26.73 6.27
C TYR A 194 11.40 -27.16 5.60
N HIS A 195 12.33 -27.70 6.40
CA HIS A 195 13.62 -28.21 5.94
C HIS A 195 13.40 -29.27 4.83
N GLY A 196 13.89 -28.99 3.62
CA GLY A 196 13.75 -29.89 2.46
C GLY A 196 12.70 -29.49 1.41
N THR A 197 11.83 -28.52 1.68
CA THR A 197 10.92 -27.97 0.66
C THR A 197 11.60 -26.87 -0.16
N PRO A 198 11.54 -26.82 -1.49
CA PRO A 198 12.18 -25.74 -2.25
C PRO A 198 11.66 -24.35 -1.77
N PRO A 199 12.53 -23.32 -1.65
CA PRO A 199 12.09 -21.98 -1.27
C PRO A 199 10.96 -21.49 -2.20
N ARG A 200 9.93 -20.84 -1.65
CA ARG A 200 8.72 -20.48 -2.41
C ARG A 200 9.07 -19.61 -3.62
N GLY A 201 8.39 -19.85 -4.75
CA GLY A 201 8.62 -19.11 -6.00
C GLY A 201 9.92 -19.44 -6.74
N THR A 202 10.74 -20.39 -6.30
CA THR A 202 11.96 -20.83 -7.03
C THR A 202 11.68 -21.48 -8.39
N ALA A 203 10.46 -21.93 -8.61
CA ALA A 203 10.08 -22.63 -9.83
C ALA A 203 9.98 -21.74 -11.09
N VAL A 204 9.92 -20.40 -10.96
CA VAL A 204 9.73 -19.48 -12.10
C VAL A 204 10.50 -18.18 -11.84
N THR A 205 11.70 -18.00 -12.42
CA THR A 205 12.47 -16.75 -12.30
C THR A 205 13.09 -16.36 -13.66
N PRO A 206 12.67 -15.24 -14.27
CA PRO A 206 13.36 -14.64 -15.41
C PRO A 206 14.73 -14.10 -15.00
N PRO A 207 15.68 -13.96 -15.94
CA PRO A 207 15.56 -14.29 -17.36
C PRO A 207 15.84 -15.76 -17.70
N ALA A 208 16.26 -16.58 -16.73
CA ALA A 208 16.93 -17.85 -16.99
C ALA A 208 16.03 -19.09 -16.84
N PHE A 209 14.76 -19.03 -17.22
CA PHE A 209 13.95 -20.25 -17.34
C PHE A 209 14.19 -20.91 -18.71
N TRP A 210 15.30 -21.65 -18.81
CA TRP A 210 15.54 -22.55 -19.93
C TRP A 210 14.40 -23.58 -19.97
N GLU A 211 13.84 -23.83 -21.16
CA GLU A 211 12.69 -24.73 -21.37
C GLU A 211 11.33 -24.25 -20.82
N SER A 212 11.06 -22.95 -20.86
CA SER A 212 9.69 -22.48 -20.60
C SER A 212 8.73 -23.14 -21.57
N ARG A 213 7.97 -24.13 -21.08
CA ARG A 213 6.90 -24.76 -21.86
C ARG A 213 5.84 -23.74 -22.32
N SER A 214 5.95 -22.46 -21.93
CA SER A 214 5.02 -21.38 -22.23
C SER A 214 5.17 -21.09 -23.71
N ASP A 215 6.39 -21.25 -24.22
CA ASP A 215 6.68 -21.13 -25.64
C ASP A 215 5.93 -22.15 -26.49
N LEU A 216 5.67 -23.34 -25.95
CA LEU A 216 4.91 -24.39 -26.63
C LEU A 216 3.39 -24.15 -26.61
N MET A 217 2.89 -23.26 -25.75
CA MET A 217 1.47 -22.94 -25.71
C MET A 217 1.12 -22.00 -26.85
N TRP A 218 0.15 -22.38 -27.67
CA TRP A 218 -0.44 -21.46 -28.61
C TRP A 218 -1.09 -20.28 -27.87
N THR A 219 -0.92 -19.07 -28.39
CA THR A 219 -1.58 -17.85 -27.90
C THR A 219 -2.32 -17.17 -29.04
N PRO A 220 -3.50 -16.61 -28.79
CA PRO A 220 -4.15 -15.76 -29.78
C PRO A 220 -3.28 -14.54 -30.10
N PRO A 221 -3.50 -13.90 -31.26
CA PRO A 221 -2.82 -12.66 -31.58
C PRO A 221 -3.11 -11.59 -30.51
N PRO A 222 -2.16 -10.67 -30.26
CA PRO A 222 -2.40 -9.56 -29.33
C PRO A 222 -3.63 -8.76 -29.73
N ARG A 223 -4.35 -8.25 -28.73
CA ARG A 223 -5.42 -7.27 -28.96
C ARG A 223 -4.86 -6.07 -29.72
N ARG A 224 -5.64 -5.57 -30.67
CA ARG A 224 -5.31 -4.36 -31.42
C ARG A 224 -6.52 -3.45 -31.37
N ILE A 225 -6.33 -2.23 -30.88
CA ILE A 225 -7.36 -1.20 -30.93
C ILE A 225 -7.29 -0.45 -32.25
N GLU A 226 -8.46 -0.04 -32.75
CA GLU A 226 -8.52 0.98 -33.79
C GLU A 226 -8.31 2.35 -33.15
N ILE A 227 -7.35 3.10 -33.67
CA ILE A 227 -7.02 4.41 -33.15
C ILE A 227 -8.14 5.39 -33.55
N SER A 228 -8.66 6.09 -32.53
CA SER A 228 -9.74 7.06 -32.71
C SER A 228 -9.37 8.13 -33.74
N GLU A 229 -10.37 8.75 -34.37
CA GLU A 229 -10.10 9.83 -35.33
C GLU A 229 -9.34 11.00 -34.67
N ARG A 230 -9.68 11.30 -33.41
CA ARG A 230 -8.97 12.27 -32.58
C ARG A 230 -7.48 11.96 -32.49
N ASP A 231 -7.15 10.72 -32.11
CA ASP A 231 -5.76 10.30 -31.89
C ASP A 231 -5.00 10.22 -33.22
N ARG A 232 -5.68 9.89 -34.34
CA ARG A 232 -5.11 9.99 -35.69
C ARG A 232 -4.75 11.43 -36.06
N ARG A 233 -5.61 12.41 -35.76
CA ARG A 233 -5.32 13.84 -35.97
C ARG A 233 -4.16 14.30 -35.10
N LEU A 234 -4.11 13.89 -33.83
CA LEU A 234 -2.99 14.17 -32.93
C LEU A 234 -1.67 13.61 -33.48
N ALA A 235 -1.64 12.32 -33.86
CA ALA A 235 -0.46 11.69 -34.46
C ALA A 235 -0.01 12.38 -35.75
N ALA A 236 -0.95 12.80 -36.61
CA ALA A 236 -0.64 13.55 -37.83
C ALA A 236 0.01 14.91 -37.51
N SER A 237 -0.54 15.67 -36.55
CA SER A 237 0.00 16.98 -36.14
C SER A 237 1.42 16.86 -35.55
N LEU A 238 1.67 15.79 -34.79
CA LEU A 238 2.99 15.51 -34.23
C LEU A 238 3.99 15.13 -35.32
N LYS A 239 3.56 14.32 -36.30
CA LYS A 239 4.39 13.94 -37.44
C LYS A 239 4.72 15.13 -38.33
N GLU A 240 3.77 16.03 -38.56
CA GLU A 240 3.99 17.26 -39.33
C GLU A 240 5.04 18.16 -38.67
N ARG A 241 4.97 18.32 -37.34
CA ARG A 241 5.86 19.21 -36.61
C ARG A 241 7.24 18.65 -36.32
N PHE A 242 7.34 17.35 -36.00
CA PHE A 242 8.58 16.73 -35.52
C PHE A 242 9.18 15.71 -36.49
N GLY A 243 8.50 15.38 -37.60
CA GLY A 243 8.99 14.49 -38.64
C GLY A 243 9.34 13.08 -38.11
N ASP A 244 10.48 12.55 -38.54
CA ASP A 244 10.91 11.17 -38.22
C ASP A 244 11.40 10.96 -36.78
N ARG A 245 11.49 12.05 -35.99
CA ARG A 245 11.86 12.00 -34.56
C ARG A 245 10.75 11.43 -33.69
N ILE A 246 9.52 11.38 -34.22
CA ILE A 246 8.38 10.70 -33.60
C ILE A 246 7.94 9.56 -34.49
N ARG A 247 7.81 8.38 -33.91
CA ARG A 247 7.33 7.19 -34.63
C ARG A 247 6.17 6.58 -33.90
N GLN A 248 5.01 6.52 -34.54
CA GLN A 248 3.84 5.86 -33.99
C GLN A 248 4.05 4.34 -33.97
N THR A 249 3.71 3.70 -32.85
CA THR A 249 3.67 2.23 -32.78
C THR A 249 2.49 1.73 -33.63
N PRO A 250 2.71 0.81 -34.60
CA PRO A 250 1.66 0.41 -35.55
C PRO A 250 0.43 -0.24 -34.91
N TYR A 251 0.64 -0.99 -33.83
CA TYR A 251 -0.42 -1.72 -33.13
C TYR A 251 -0.26 -1.54 -31.63
N THR A 252 -1.35 -1.21 -30.94
CA THR A 252 -1.41 -1.05 -29.48
C THR A 252 -2.65 -1.74 -28.92
N SER A 253 -2.62 -2.10 -27.63
CA SER A 253 -3.71 -2.85 -26.98
C SER A 253 -4.73 -1.94 -26.28
N ASP A 254 -4.38 -0.68 -26.01
CA ASP A 254 -5.04 0.19 -25.03
C ASP A 254 -5.13 1.67 -25.45
N MET A 255 -4.04 2.28 -25.95
CA MET A 255 -4.00 3.71 -26.31
C MET A 255 -2.98 4.03 -27.40
N LEU A 256 -2.97 5.29 -27.87
CA LEU A 256 -1.95 5.79 -28.79
C LEU A 256 -0.56 5.75 -28.11
N THR A 257 0.37 4.99 -28.71
CA THR A 257 1.78 4.95 -28.28
C THR A 257 2.67 5.58 -29.35
N LEU A 258 3.55 6.47 -28.92
CA LEU A 258 4.53 7.14 -29.76
C LEU A 258 5.93 6.94 -29.23
N HIS A 259 6.86 6.56 -30.09
CA HIS A 259 8.29 6.58 -29.79
C HIS A 259 8.85 7.97 -30.07
N VAL A 260 9.57 8.52 -29.11
CA VAL A 260 10.14 9.87 -29.19
C VAL A 260 11.65 9.80 -28.96
N GLU A 261 12.42 10.44 -29.81
CA GLU A 261 13.86 10.59 -29.61
C GLU A 261 14.16 11.44 -28.36
N ALA A 262 15.09 10.99 -27.51
CA ALA A 262 15.42 11.65 -26.24
C ALA A 262 15.77 13.14 -26.39
N ALA A 263 16.45 13.51 -27.48
CA ALA A 263 16.83 14.90 -27.76
C ALA A 263 15.63 15.83 -28.03
N SER A 264 14.51 15.29 -28.53
CA SER A 264 13.30 16.08 -28.84
C SER A 264 12.22 15.97 -27.75
N LEU A 265 12.48 15.23 -26.67
CA LEU A 265 11.50 14.91 -25.63
C LEU A 265 10.82 16.16 -25.04
N LYS A 266 11.60 17.16 -24.61
CA LYS A 266 11.05 18.37 -23.98
C LYS A 266 10.15 19.15 -24.93
N ASP A 267 10.53 19.27 -26.19
CA ASP A 267 9.75 20.04 -27.18
C ASP A 267 8.43 19.36 -27.52
N VAL A 268 8.44 18.03 -27.64
CA VAL A 268 7.22 17.23 -27.85
C VAL A 268 6.29 17.35 -26.65
N LEU A 269 6.82 17.22 -25.43
CA LEU A 269 6.03 17.34 -24.21
C LEU A 269 5.44 18.74 -24.01
N ARG A 270 6.20 19.80 -24.27
CA ARG A 270 5.68 21.18 -24.25
C ARG A 270 4.55 21.35 -25.25
N PHE A 271 4.74 20.89 -26.49
CA PHE A 271 3.70 20.93 -27.51
C PHE A 271 2.42 20.20 -27.07
N LEU A 272 2.55 19.00 -26.50
CA LEU A 272 1.40 18.23 -26.00
C LEU A 272 0.67 18.94 -24.86
N LYS A 273 1.41 19.63 -23.99
CA LYS A 273 0.83 20.38 -22.87
C LYS A 273 0.08 21.63 -23.32
N THR A 274 0.65 22.45 -24.20
CA THR A 274 0.19 23.83 -24.42
C THR A 274 -0.50 24.07 -25.77
N GLU A 275 -0.06 23.38 -26.83
CA GLU A 275 -0.41 23.71 -28.21
C GLU A 275 -1.26 22.63 -28.90
N SER A 276 -1.13 21.37 -28.48
CA SER A 276 -1.84 20.26 -29.13
C SER A 276 -3.35 20.27 -28.87
N ASN A 277 -4.10 19.54 -29.69
CA ASN A 277 -5.53 19.33 -29.50
C ASN A 277 -5.83 17.82 -29.59
N PRO A 278 -6.19 17.14 -28.48
CA PRO A 278 -6.45 17.71 -27.15
C PRO A 278 -5.18 18.06 -26.37
N LYS A 279 -5.28 18.97 -25.40
CA LYS A 279 -4.16 19.34 -24.50
C LYS A 279 -4.01 18.34 -23.37
N PHE A 280 -2.78 17.95 -23.08
CA PHE A 280 -2.46 17.03 -21.99
C PHE A 280 -1.93 17.80 -20.79
N ARG A 281 -2.83 18.27 -19.92
CA ARG A 281 -2.44 19.10 -18.77
C ARG A 281 -1.82 18.31 -17.63
N ARG A 282 -2.16 17.02 -17.47
CA ARG A 282 -1.65 16.19 -16.37
C ARG A 282 -0.62 15.16 -16.84
N LEU A 283 0.55 15.14 -16.20
CA LEU A 283 1.46 13.99 -16.20
C LEU A 283 0.85 12.89 -15.31
N ASP A 284 0.43 11.80 -15.92
CA ASP A 284 -0.32 10.74 -15.22
C ASP A 284 0.59 9.73 -14.51
N ASP A 285 1.69 9.34 -15.18
CA ASP A 285 2.76 8.51 -14.63
C ASP A 285 4.05 8.69 -15.44
N LEU A 286 5.19 8.44 -14.80
CA LEU A 286 6.50 8.32 -15.45
C LEU A 286 7.24 7.12 -14.84
N THR A 287 7.64 6.18 -15.69
CA THR A 287 8.40 4.99 -15.27
C THR A 287 9.45 4.60 -16.31
N ALA A 288 10.21 3.55 -16.01
CA ALA A 288 11.15 2.94 -16.94
C ALA A 288 10.94 1.42 -17.07
N ILE A 289 11.48 0.88 -18.16
CA ILE A 289 11.59 -0.55 -18.43
C ILE A 289 13.08 -0.83 -18.65
N ASP A 290 13.62 -1.77 -17.88
CA ASP A 290 14.91 -2.42 -18.19
C ASP A 290 14.63 -3.53 -19.23
N GLU A 291 15.10 -3.31 -20.44
CA GLU A 291 14.84 -4.14 -21.61
C GLU A 291 15.94 -5.22 -21.81
N SER A 292 16.96 -5.25 -20.94
CA SER A 292 18.13 -6.15 -21.05
C SER A 292 17.79 -7.65 -21.01
N ALA A 293 16.65 -8.01 -20.41
CA ALA A 293 16.20 -9.39 -20.25
C ALA A 293 15.23 -9.87 -21.35
N ARG A 294 15.00 -9.07 -22.40
CA ARG A 294 14.16 -9.49 -23.54
C ARG A 294 14.75 -10.71 -24.24
N ARG A 295 13.89 -11.58 -24.79
CA ARG A 295 14.32 -12.76 -25.56
C ARG A 295 15.17 -12.44 -26.79
N ASN A 296 14.92 -11.28 -27.41
CA ASN A 296 15.70 -10.74 -28.52
C ASN A 296 16.33 -9.41 -28.11
N PRO A 297 17.38 -9.38 -27.26
CA PRO A 297 17.92 -8.13 -26.72
C PRO A 297 18.32 -7.12 -27.81
N LYS A 298 18.82 -7.60 -28.96
CA LYS A 298 19.28 -6.77 -30.09
C LYS A 298 18.18 -5.93 -30.76
N GLU A 299 16.90 -6.27 -30.55
CA GLU A 299 15.76 -5.56 -31.13
C GLU A 299 15.25 -4.43 -30.23
N TYR A 300 15.76 -4.33 -28.99
CA TYR A 300 15.30 -3.39 -27.98
C TYR A 300 16.44 -2.45 -27.57
N PRO A 301 16.12 -1.22 -27.11
CA PRO A 301 17.09 -0.41 -26.39
C PRO A 301 17.51 -1.08 -25.07
N ASP A 302 18.49 -0.53 -24.37
CA ASP A 302 18.86 -1.06 -23.03
C ASP A 302 17.79 -0.69 -21.99
N TYR A 303 17.26 0.53 -22.09
CA TYR A 303 16.17 1.02 -21.25
C TYR A 303 15.14 1.77 -22.10
N THR A 304 13.89 1.77 -21.64
CA THR A 304 12.83 2.61 -22.21
C THR A 304 12.17 3.44 -21.13
N LEU A 305 12.20 4.77 -21.24
CA LEU A 305 11.34 5.63 -20.41
C LEU A 305 9.93 5.66 -20.99
N VAL A 306 8.93 5.64 -20.10
CA VAL A 306 7.52 5.62 -20.46
C VAL A 306 6.81 6.76 -19.73
N TYR A 307 6.19 7.65 -20.51
CA TYR A 307 5.38 8.75 -20.02
C TYR A 307 3.93 8.49 -20.36
N HIS A 308 3.05 8.54 -19.36
CA HIS A 308 1.60 8.54 -19.56
C HIS A 308 1.08 9.95 -19.31
N LEU A 309 0.31 10.50 -20.25
CA LEU A 309 -0.29 11.81 -20.12
C LEU A 309 -1.81 11.71 -20.21
N LEU A 310 -2.52 12.54 -19.44
CA LEU A 310 -3.98 12.61 -19.44
C LEU A 310 -4.47 13.98 -19.94
N SER A 311 -5.51 13.96 -20.77
CA SER A 311 -6.33 15.12 -21.11
C SER A 311 -7.68 15.07 -20.40
N TYR A 312 -8.08 16.20 -19.81
CA TYR A 312 -9.38 16.39 -19.17
C TYR A 312 -10.46 16.85 -20.17
N ASP A 313 -10.15 17.85 -21.00
CA ASP A 313 -11.09 18.47 -21.95
C ASP A 313 -11.68 17.47 -22.95
N SER A 314 -10.84 16.54 -23.39
CA SER A 314 -11.25 15.40 -24.18
C SER A 314 -10.63 14.17 -23.53
N ALA A 315 -11.37 13.60 -22.58
CA ALA A 315 -11.01 12.40 -21.83
C ALA A 315 -10.23 11.42 -22.72
N GLY A 316 -8.92 11.34 -22.49
CA GLY A 316 -8.03 10.50 -23.27
C GLY A 316 -6.62 10.47 -22.73
N ARG A 317 -5.91 9.38 -23.03
CA ARG A 317 -4.51 9.19 -22.66
C ARG A 317 -3.63 9.00 -23.89
N VAL A 318 -2.37 9.40 -23.76
CA VAL A 318 -1.31 9.10 -24.71
C VAL A 318 -0.09 8.57 -23.97
N ARG A 319 0.60 7.60 -24.58
CA ARG A 319 1.85 7.03 -24.07
C ARG A 319 3.01 7.44 -24.96
N LEU A 320 4.06 7.98 -24.35
CA LEU A 320 5.33 8.25 -25.02
C LEU A 320 6.41 7.27 -24.54
N LYS A 321 7.18 6.71 -25.46
CA LYS A 321 8.29 5.80 -25.19
C LYS A 321 9.59 6.39 -25.68
N VAL A 322 10.56 6.56 -24.80
CA VAL A 322 11.87 7.13 -25.12
C VAL A 322 12.94 6.04 -24.97
N PRO A 323 13.50 5.53 -26.09
CA PRO A 323 14.57 4.53 -26.03
C PRO A 323 15.87 5.17 -25.53
N LEU A 324 16.55 4.47 -24.62
CA LEU A 324 17.84 4.87 -24.05
C LEU A 324 18.84 3.73 -24.18
N TYR A 325 20.10 4.09 -24.42
CA TYR A 325 21.19 3.16 -24.68
C TYR A 325 22.37 3.42 -23.74
N GLY A 326 23.13 2.38 -23.44
CA GLY A 326 24.27 2.41 -22.54
C GLY A 326 23.94 1.99 -21.11
N LYS A 327 25.00 1.82 -20.31
CA LYS A 327 24.91 1.29 -18.94
C LYS A 327 24.27 2.28 -17.96
N ASP A 328 24.61 3.56 -18.10
CA ASP A 328 24.22 4.67 -17.22
C ASP A 328 23.60 5.79 -18.08
N PRO A 329 22.40 5.56 -18.63
CA PRO A 329 21.79 6.50 -19.56
C PRO A 329 21.32 7.78 -18.86
N ILE A 330 21.29 8.88 -19.61
CA ILE A 330 20.84 10.20 -19.13
C ILE A 330 19.73 10.71 -20.05
N ALA A 331 18.66 11.23 -19.45
CA ALA A 331 17.55 11.89 -20.12
C ALA A 331 17.43 13.36 -19.65
N PRO A 332 16.83 14.25 -20.44
CA PRO A 332 16.53 15.61 -19.97
C PRO A 332 15.39 15.60 -18.94
N SER A 333 15.54 16.36 -17.85
CA SER A 333 14.46 16.55 -16.87
C SER A 333 13.30 17.36 -17.46
N ILE A 334 12.08 16.98 -17.07
CA ILE A 334 10.82 17.61 -17.45
C ILE A 334 10.15 18.33 -16.27
N THR A 335 10.86 18.48 -15.14
CA THR A 335 10.38 19.19 -13.94
C THR A 335 9.98 20.65 -14.18
N GLU A 336 10.58 21.32 -15.18
CA GLU A 336 10.17 22.65 -15.62
C GLU A 336 8.88 22.66 -16.46
N ILE A 337 8.47 21.50 -17.00
CA ILE A 337 7.22 21.36 -17.76
C ILE A 337 6.11 20.96 -16.79
N TRP A 338 6.34 19.92 -15.97
CA TRP A 338 5.43 19.51 -14.90
C TRP A 338 6.20 19.39 -13.58
N PRO A 339 5.80 20.15 -12.54
CA PRO A 339 6.37 20.01 -11.20
C PRO A 339 6.22 18.59 -10.62
N SER A 340 5.12 17.90 -10.97
CA SER A 340 4.87 16.50 -10.58
C SER A 340 5.99 15.54 -10.97
N ALA A 341 6.78 15.83 -12.01
CA ALA A 341 7.86 14.95 -12.46
C ALA A 341 8.99 14.75 -11.44
N ASN A 342 9.09 15.59 -10.40
CA ASN A 342 10.18 15.56 -9.41
C ASN A 342 10.35 14.17 -8.77
N TRP A 343 9.30 13.61 -8.15
CA TRP A 343 9.44 12.30 -7.52
C TRP A 343 9.49 11.18 -8.55
N TYR A 344 8.78 11.27 -9.67
CA TYR A 344 8.84 10.22 -10.70
C TYR A 344 10.25 10.08 -11.31
N GLU A 345 10.93 11.20 -11.60
CA GLU A 345 12.32 11.16 -12.09
C GLU A 345 13.28 10.62 -11.02
N ARG A 346 13.08 10.98 -9.74
CA ARG A 346 13.85 10.44 -8.62
C ARG A 346 13.60 8.96 -8.38
N GLU A 347 12.36 8.48 -8.53
CA GLU A 347 11.98 7.06 -8.43
C GLU A 347 12.66 6.25 -9.54
N VAL A 348 12.63 6.76 -10.78
CA VAL A 348 13.33 6.12 -11.91
C VAL A 348 14.84 6.10 -11.69
N PHE A 349 15.43 7.19 -11.18
CA PHE A 349 16.85 7.24 -10.82
C PHE A 349 17.20 6.23 -9.73
N ASP A 350 16.40 6.14 -8.66
CA ASP A 350 16.63 5.23 -7.54
C ASP A 350 16.60 3.75 -7.99
N HIS A 351 15.56 3.39 -8.75
CA HIS A 351 15.28 2.02 -9.13
C HIS A 351 15.99 1.51 -10.38
N PHE A 352 16.33 2.38 -11.33
CA PHE A 352 16.95 2.02 -12.61
C PHE A 352 18.31 2.69 -12.84
N GLY A 353 18.68 3.73 -12.07
CA GLY A 353 19.95 4.44 -12.25
C GLY A 353 20.01 5.30 -13.51
N ILE A 354 18.86 5.71 -14.04
CA ILE A 354 18.78 6.62 -15.19
C ILE A 354 18.92 8.05 -14.67
N GLY A 355 19.89 8.80 -15.17
CA GLY A 355 20.13 10.18 -14.77
C GLY A 355 19.17 11.17 -15.46
N PHE A 356 18.84 12.26 -14.77
CA PHE A 356 18.03 13.35 -15.33
C PHE A 356 18.79 14.69 -15.31
N GLN A 357 19.16 15.18 -16.49
CA GLN A 357 19.90 16.43 -16.62
C GLN A 357 18.98 17.63 -16.36
N GLY A 358 19.39 18.52 -15.45
CA GLY A 358 18.63 19.71 -15.07
C GLY A 358 17.59 19.48 -13.96
N HIS A 359 17.51 18.27 -13.39
CA HIS A 359 16.61 18.00 -12.26
C HIS A 359 17.08 18.76 -11.00
N PRO A 360 16.19 19.45 -10.26
CA PRO A 360 16.56 20.35 -9.16
C PRO A 360 17.23 19.65 -7.96
N ARG A 361 16.85 18.39 -7.68
CA ARG A 361 17.34 17.62 -6.53
C ARG A 361 17.34 16.12 -6.81
N LEU A 362 18.22 15.66 -7.69
CA LEU A 362 18.28 14.24 -8.07
C LEU A 362 19.01 13.43 -6.99
N ARG A 363 18.25 12.79 -6.10
CA ARG A 363 18.73 11.88 -5.05
C ARG A 363 17.78 10.70 -4.91
N ARG A 364 18.26 9.61 -4.30
CA ARG A 364 17.41 8.46 -3.92
C ARG A 364 16.17 8.95 -3.15
N LEU A 365 15.06 8.25 -3.34
CA LEU A 365 13.77 8.63 -2.77
C LEU A 365 13.25 7.55 -1.85
N ILE A 366 13.26 6.30 -2.30
CA ILE A 366 12.65 5.16 -1.61
C ILE A 366 13.73 4.36 -0.89
N MET A 367 14.85 4.06 -1.57
CA MET A 367 15.94 3.26 -0.98
C MET A 367 16.77 4.05 0.02
N PRO A 368 17.37 3.37 1.03
CA PRO A 368 18.35 3.99 1.90
C PRO A 368 19.48 4.66 1.10
N PRO A 369 20.09 5.75 1.61
CA PRO A 369 21.19 6.43 0.92
C PRO A 369 22.35 5.50 0.59
N ASP A 370 22.71 4.64 1.54
CA ASP A 370 23.81 3.67 1.44
C ASP A 370 23.43 2.39 0.68
N TRP A 371 22.29 2.39 -0.03
CA TRP A 371 21.86 1.23 -0.80
C TRP A 371 22.77 1.02 -2.02
N GLU A 372 23.26 -0.20 -2.19
CA GLU A 372 24.11 -0.59 -3.32
C GLU A 372 23.26 -1.14 -4.48
N GLY A 373 23.41 -0.54 -5.66
CA GLY A 373 22.70 -0.96 -6.88
C GLY A 373 21.31 -0.35 -7.06
N HIS A 374 20.55 -0.94 -7.99
CA HIS A 374 19.27 -0.42 -8.50
C HIS A 374 18.25 -1.55 -8.56
N SER A 375 17.20 -1.46 -7.74
CA SER A 375 16.43 -2.64 -7.36
C SER A 375 15.44 -3.16 -8.41
N LEU A 376 15.01 -2.33 -9.37
CA LEU A 376 14.14 -2.76 -10.48
C LEU A 376 14.90 -3.15 -11.74
N ARG A 377 16.24 -3.05 -11.76
CA ARG A 377 17.04 -3.65 -12.84
C ARG A 377 16.87 -5.16 -12.86
N LYS A 378 16.89 -5.76 -14.05
CA LYS A 378 16.71 -7.22 -14.24
C LYS A 378 17.85 -8.03 -13.64
N SER A 379 19.05 -7.45 -13.60
CA SER A 379 20.25 -8.04 -12.99
C SER A 379 20.26 -8.00 -11.46
N PHE A 380 19.40 -7.18 -10.83
CA PHE A 380 19.38 -7.06 -9.36
C PHE A 380 18.61 -8.22 -8.71
N PRO A 381 19.10 -8.76 -7.57
CA PRO A 381 18.42 -9.83 -6.83
C PRO A 381 16.95 -9.52 -6.56
N GLY A 382 16.09 -10.46 -6.91
CA GLY A 382 14.64 -10.32 -6.70
C GLY A 382 14.22 -10.69 -5.29
N ARG A 383 14.97 -11.55 -4.60
CA ARG A 383 14.60 -12.15 -3.31
C ARG A 383 15.47 -11.66 -2.17
N ALA A 384 14.93 -11.65 -0.97
CA ALA A 384 15.74 -11.43 0.23
C ALA A 384 16.75 -12.58 0.42
N THR A 385 16.38 -13.79 0.00
CA THR A 385 17.18 -15.02 0.16
C THR A 385 18.37 -15.11 -0.78
N GLU A 386 18.39 -14.28 -1.83
CA GLU A 386 19.54 -14.13 -2.74
C GLU A 386 20.57 -13.15 -2.18
N MET A 387 20.26 -12.48 -1.06
CA MET A 387 21.12 -11.54 -0.36
C MET A 387 21.63 -12.12 0.96
N ALA A 388 22.66 -11.47 1.54
CA ALA A 388 23.09 -11.79 2.89
C ALA A 388 21.94 -11.57 3.91
N PRO A 389 21.80 -12.41 4.95
CA PRO A 389 20.83 -12.21 6.02
C PRO A 389 21.01 -10.85 6.69
N TYR A 390 19.90 -10.19 7.01
CA TYR A 390 19.93 -8.92 7.71
C TYR A 390 20.26 -9.12 9.19
N THR A 391 21.07 -8.25 9.77
CA THR A 391 21.52 -8.37 11.15
C THR A 391 21.21 -7.12 11.97
N ARG A 392 21.27 -7.24 13.30
CA ARG A 392 21.21 -6.08 14.20
C ARG A 392 22.29 -5.03 13.88
N ALA A 393 23.50 -5.45 13.53
CA ALA A 393 24.59 -4.55 13.14
C ALA A 393 24.26 -3.77 11.85
N ASP A 394 23.53 -4.38 10.91
CA ASP A 394 23.04 -3.67 9.73
C ASP A 394 22.01 -2.60 10.11
N ALA A 395 21.10 -2.90 11.05
CA ALA A 395 20.13 -1.92 11.56
C ALA A 395 20.80 -0.76 12.29
N GLU A 396 21.88 -1.02 13.03
CA GLU A 396 22.68 0.02 13.69
C GLU A 396 23.39 0.93 12.68
N ARG A 397 23.88 0.37 11.57
CA ARG A 397 24.58 1.10 10.50
C ARG A 397 23.64 1.93 9.61
N LEU A 398 22.50 1.38 9.19
CA LEU A 398 21.63 1.95 8.16
C LEU A 398 20.68 3.04 8.69
N GLN A 399 21.19 3.99 9.48
CA GLN A 399 20.36 5.05 10.07
C GLN A 399 19.79 6.00 9.00
N PRO A 400 18.60 6.57 9.23
CA PRO A 400 18.08 7.66 8.40
C PRO A 400 19.02 8.87 8.37
N LEU A 401 19.00 9.61 7.26
CA LEU A 401 19.73 10.87 7.12
C LEU A 401 19.37 11.88 8.20
N ASP A 402 20.29 12.80 8.51
CA ASP A 402 19.98 13.88 9.43
C ASP A 402 19.02 14.89 8.78
N ALA A 403 18.25 15.61 9.60
CA ALA A 403 17.35 16.65 9.05
C ALA A 403 18.13 17.78 8.36
N GLY A 404 19.37 18.05 8.79
CA GLY A 404 20.27 19.03 8.19
C GLY A 404 20.64 18.72 6.73
N ASP A 405 20.50 17.47 6.28
CA ASP A 405 20.72 17.08 4.88
C ASP A 405 19.56 17.51 3.94
N TYR A 406 18.41 17.91 4.51
CA TYR A 406 17.22 18.30 3.76
C TYR A 406 17.07 19.82 3.71
N PHE A 407 17.26 20.47 4.85
CA PHE A 407 17.19 21.91 5.01
C PHE A 407 18.35 22.41 5.87
N ALA A 408 18.88 23.58 5.51
CA ALA A 408 19.80 24.33 6.35
C ALA A 408 19.05 25.54 6.93
N PRO A 409 18.88 25.64 8.26
CA PRO A 409 18.29 26.82 8.89
C PRO A 409 19.05 28.09 8.53
N GLN A 410 18.34 29.17 8.23
CA GLN A 410 18.93 30.48 7.97
C GLN A 410 18.78 31.39 9.20
N GLY A 411 19.84 31.50 10.00
CA GLY A 411 19.87 32.30 11.22
C GLY A 411 19.33 31.56 12.45
N ASP A 412 19.27 32.27 13.58
CA ASP A 412 19.03 31.66 14.90
C ASP A 412 17.55 31.44 15.24
N GLU A 413 16.61 31.98 14.46
CA GLU A 413 15.16 31.86 14.72
C GLU A 413 14.52 30.63 14.04
N GLU A 414 15.24 30.00 13.11
CA GLU A 414 14.77 28.83 12.37
C GLU A 414 15.30 27.54 13.00
N TYR A 415 14.44 26.53 13.10
CA TYR A 415 14.81 25.22 13.61
C TYR A 415 14.17 24.10 12.78
N LEU A 416 14.80 22.92 12.84
CA LEU A 416 14.32 21.72 12.17
C LEU A 416 13.53 20.86 13.15
N LEU A 417 12.36 20.41 12.72
CA LEU A 417 11.51 19.49 13.47
C LEU A 417 11.23 18.24 12.64
N ASN A 418 11.51 17.07 13.21
CA ASN A 418 11.15 15.79 12.62
C ASN A 418 9.83 15.31 13.23
N ILE A 419 8.84 15.05 12.39
CA ILE A 419 7.61 14.35 12.76
C ILE A 419 7.63 12.99 12.06
N GLY A 420 7.70 11.92 12.84
CA GLY A 420 7.89 10.56 12.34
C GLY A 420 9.36 10.14 12.23
N PRO A 421 9.67 8.95 11.67
CA PRO A 421 8.77 8.07 10.93
C PRO A 421 7.77 7.28 11.79
N HIS A 422 7.89 7.30 13.13
CA HIS A 422 6.83 6.83 14.04
C HIS A 422 6.23 8.02 14.78
N HIS A 423 4.98 8.35 14.46
CA HIS A 423 4.19 9.38 15.14
C HIS A 423 2.70 9.11 14.89
N VAL A 424 1.85 9.29 15.91
CA VAL A 424 0.43 8.92 15.82
C VAL A 424 -0.30 9.69 14.72
N GLY A 425 -0.08 11.00 14.63
CA GLY A 425 -0.69 11.84 13.59
C GLY A 425 -0.01 11.80 12.23
N ALA A 426 0.95 10.89 12.00
CA ALA A 426 1.59 10.71 10.69
C ALA A 426 0.97 9.54 9.89
N HIS A 427 -0.14 8.96 10.37
CA HIS A 427 -0.93 7.90 9.71
C HIS A 427 -0.09 6.87 8.96
N GLY A 428 0.77 6.20 9.71
CA GLY A 428 1.72 5.21 9.20
C GLY A 428 3.16 5.63 9.42
N LEU A 429 3.99 5.31 8.44
CA LEU A 429 5.44 5.27 8.52
C LEU A 429 6.09 6.32 7.60
N MET A 430 5.78 7.60 7.82
CA MET A 430 6.37 8.69 7.05
C MET A 430 7.12 9.64 7.95
N ARG A 431 8.27 10.14 7.48
CA ARG A 431 9.02 11.18 8.17
C ARG A 431 8.83 12.52 7.46
N PHE A 432 8.15 13.43 8.13
CA PHE A 432 8.03 14.83 7.74
C PHE A 432 9.16 15.64 8.38
N ILE A 433 9.88 16.41 7.56
CA ILE A 433 11.01 17.22 7.97
C ILE A 433 10.61 18.68 7.75
N LEU A 434 10.36 19.38 8.85
CA LEU A 434 9.85 20.74 8.85
C LEU A 434 11.00 21.71 9.12
N LEU A 435 11.10 22.75 8.29
CA LEU A 435 11.79 23.98 8.63
C LEU A 435 10.76 24.94 9.21
N ALA A 436 10.88 25.27 10.49
CA ALA A 436 9.92 26.10 11.21
C ALA A 436 10.57 27.39 11.75
N ARG A 437 9.79 28.47 11.78
CA ARG A 437 10.13 29.73 12.48
C ARG A 437 9.02 30.05 13.48
N GLY A 438 9.31 29.90 14.77
CA GLY A 438 8.26 29.90 15.80
C GLY A 438 7.29 28.74 15.56
N GLU A 439 6.00 29.03 15.35
CA GLU A 439 4.97 28.02 15.04
C GLU A 439 4.68 27.86 13.54
N SER A 440 5.21 28.74 12.68
CA SER A 440 4.90 28.75 11.24
C SER A 440 5.88 27.88 10.45
N ILE A 441 5.32 27.09 9.53
CA ILE A 441 6.07 26.22 8.62
C ILE A 441 6.64 27.06 7.47
N ARG A 442 7.96 27.04 7.29
CA ARG A 442 8.67 27.70 6.18
C ARG A 442 9.07 26.75 5.07
N GLY A 443 9.30 25.48 5.40
CA GLY A 443 9.61 24.43 4.44
C GLY A 443 9.17 23.08 4.95
N LEU A 444 8.76 22.21 4.03
CA LEU A 444 8.41 20.82 4.30
C LEU A 444 9.07 19.94 3.25
N ASP A 445 9.78 18.91 3.69
CA ASP A 445 10.27 17.81 2.85
C ASP A 445 9.88 16.49 3.53
N MET A 446 9.81 15.43 2.75
CA MET A 446 9.34 14.12 3.20
C MET A 446 10.33 13.03 2.82
N ASP A 447 10.63 12.16 3.76
CA ASP A 447 11.42 10.95 3.55
C ASP A 447 10.48 9.73 3.56
N ILE A 448 10.37 9.08 2.41
CA ILE A 448 9.46 7.96 2.14
C ILE A 448 10.24 6.65 1.91
N GLY A 449 9.58 5.54 1.63
CA GLY A 449 10.23 4.24 1.40
C GLY A 449 10.41 3.39 2.66
N TYR A 450 9.89 3.85 3.80
CA TYR A 450 9.85 3.07 5.03
C TYR A 450 8.88 1.88 4.95
N HIS A 451 8.02 1.83 3.92
CA HIS A 451 7.07 0.76 3.64
C HIS A 451 7.28 0.09 2.26
N HIS A 452 8.47 0.23 1.67
CA HIS A 452 8.70 -0.31 0.33
C HIS A 452 8.79 -1.85 0.30
N ARG A 453 7.81 -2.52 -0.31
CA ARG A 453 7.74 -4.00 -0.40
C ARG A 453 8.24 -4.54 -1.74
N GLY A 454 8.67 -3.70 -2.66
CA GLY A 454 9.15 -4.15 -3.97
C GLY A 454 8.08 -4.94 -4.72
N VAL A 455 6.80 -4.53 -4.60
CA VAL A 455 5.65 -5.25 -5.18
C VAL A 455 5.79 -5.35 -6.70
N GLU A 456 6.34 -4.33 -7.34
CA GLU A 456 6.63 -4.32 -8.77
C GLU A 456 7.61 -5.43 -9.18
N LYS A 457 8.70 -5.61 -8.42
CA LYS A 457 9.67 -6.70 -8.64
C LYS A 457 9.06 -8.08 -8.37
N ILE A 458 8.08 -8.17 -7.46
CA ILE A 458 7.29 -9.39 -7.26
C ILE A 458 6.39 -9.67 -8.47
N GLY A 459 5.76 -8.65 -9.05
CA GLY A 459 4.94 -8.79 -10.26
C GLY A 459 5.71 -9.32 -11.47
N GLU A 460 7.01 -9.02 -11.54
CA GLU A 460 7.94 -9.55 -12.56
C GLU A 460 8.43 -10.97 -12.28
N ARG A 461 7.97 -11.62 -11.20
CA ARG A 461 8.37 -12.99 -10.84
C ARG A 461 7.19 -13.95 -10.71
N GLN A 462 6.05 -13.45 -10.24
CA GLN A 462 4.86 -14.26 -10.04
C GLN A 462 4.13 -14.47 -11.37
N SER A 463 3.44 -15.60 -11.50
CA SER A 463 2.50 -15.75 -12.62
C SER A 463 1.38 -14.71 -12.51
N TRP A 464 0.71 -14.41 -13.63
CA TRP A 464 -0.41 -13.45 -13.65
C TRP A 464 -1.48 -13.75 -12.59
N HIS A 465 -1.78 -15.03 -12.31
CA HIS A 465 -2.73 -15.42 -11.27
C HIS A 465 -2.17 -15.31 -9.84
N GLN A 466 -0.90 -15.64 -9.64
CA GLN A 466 -0.27 -15.60 -8.32
C GLN A 466 0.01 -14.18 -7.85
N PHE A 467 0.10 -13.21 -8.76
CA PHE A 467 0.28 -11.81 -8.40
C PHE A 467 -0.99 -11.15 -7.83
N MET A 468 -2.18 -11.67 -8.15
CA MET A 468 -3.46 -11.06 -7.76
C MET A 468 -3.60 -10.75 -6.26
N PRO A 469 -3.21 -11.62 -5.31
CA PRO A 469 -3.34 -11.28 -3.89
C PRO A 469 -2.42 -10.13 -3.43
N TYR A 470 -1.37 -9.80 -4.19
CA TYR A 470 -0.49 -8.67 -3.88
C TYR A 470 -1.19 -7.33 -4.14
N THR A 471 -2.10 -7.27 -5.12
CA THR A 471 -2.80 -6.03 -5.45
C THR A 471 -3.70 -5.61 -4.28
N ASP A 472 -4.42 -6.52 -3.64
CA ASP A 472 -5.27 -6.21 -2.47
C ASP A 472 -4.52 -5.62 -1.27
N ARG A 473 -3.18 -5.65 -1.30
CA ARG A 473 -2.31 -5.21 -0.23
C ARG A 473 -1.52 -3.94 -0.57
N VAL A 474 -1.57 -3.47 -1.83
CA VAL A 474 -1.01 -2.15 -2.20
C VAL A 474 -1.75 -1.09 -1.40
N ASP A 475 -3.07 -0.96 -1.63
CA ASP A 475 -3.99 -0.33 -0.68
C ASP A 475 -4.71 -1.40 0.14
N TYR A 476 -4.32 -1.55 1.41
CA TYR A 476 -4.91 -2.53 2.31
C TYR A 476 -6.29 -2.14 2.85
N LEU A 477 -6.75 -0.89 2.66
CA LEU A 477 -8.08 -0.44 3.06
C LEU A 477 -9.11 -0.62 1.95
N SER A 478 -8.68 -0.56 0.68
CA SER A 478 -9.53 -0.72 -0.50
C SER A 478 -9.18 -1.94 -1.37
N GLY A 479 -8.84 -3.07 -0.72
CA GLY A 479 -8.25 -4.24 -1.37
C GLY A 479 -8.93 -4.70 -2.69
N ALA A 480 -10.26 -4.88 -2.71
CA ALA A 480 -10.95 -5.29 -3.93
C ALA A 480 -10.97 -4.20 -5.01
N ALA A 481 -11.15 -2.93 -4.62
CA ALA A 481 -11.13 -1.79 -5.55
C ALA A 481 -9.75 -1.66 -6.21
N ASN A 482 -8.66 -1.86 -5.46
CA ASN A 482 -7.31 -1.85 -6.02
C ASN A 482 -7.04 -3.07 -6.93
N ASN A 483 -7.59 -4.25 -6.60
CA ASN A 483 -7.52 -5.42 -7.47
C ASN A 483 -8.14 -5.16 -8.86
N MET A 484 -9.21 -4.36 -8.90
CA MET A 484 -9.94 -4.06 -10.13
C MET A 484 -9.05 -3.42 -11.21
N SER A 485 -8.17 -2.48 -10.84
CA SER A 485 -7.26 -1.82 -11.78
C SER A 485 -6.30 -2.82 -12.44
N TYR A 486 -5.81 -3.79 -11.68
CA TYR A 486 -4.92 -4.84 -12.18
C TYR A 486 -5.65 -5.78 -13.15
N VAL A 487 -6.79 -6.34 -12.75
CA VAL A 487 -7.52 -7.30 -13.59
C VAL A 487 -7.96 -6.65 -14.89
N LEU A 488 -8.46 -5.42 -14.85
CA LEU A 488 -8.89 -4.72 -16.06
C LEU A 488 -7.73 -4.41 -17.01
N SER A 489 -6.53 -4.11 -16.48
CA SER A 489 -5.34 -3.89 -17.30
C SER A 489 -4.91 -5.16 -18.03
N VAL A 490 -4.95 -6.32 -17.35
CA VAL A 490 -4.61 -7.62 -17.94
C VAL A 490 -5.71 -8.14 -18.87
N GLU A 491 -6.99 -7.97 -18.50
CA GLU A 491 -8.15 -8.30 -19.34
C GLU A 491 -8.16 -7.47 -20.62
N THR A 492 -7.78 -6.19 -20.53
CA THR A 492 -7.60 -5.32 -21.69
C THR A 492 -6.51 -5.84 -22.62
N LEU A 493 -5.36 -6.24 -22.06
CA LEU A 493 -4.24 -6.78 -22.83
C LEU A 493 -4.57 -8.12 -23.54
N ALA A 494 -5.37 -8.97 -22.88
CA ALA A 494 -5.73 -10.29 -23.37
C ALA A 494 -7.08 -10.34 -24.15
N ASP A 495 -7.79 -9.23 -24.26
CA ASP A 495 -9.13 -9.11 -24.88
C ASP A 495 -10.18 -10.05 -24.24
N ILE A 496 -10.16 -10.15 -22.91
CA ILE A 496 -11.06 -11.02 -22.16
C ILE A 496 -12.41 -10.31 -21.94
N LYS A 497 -13.51 -10.95 -22.34
CA LYS A 497 -14.86 -10.47 -22.04
C LYS A 497 -15.35 -11.04 -20.72
N VAL A 498 -15.65 -10.14 -19.78
CA VAL A 498 -16.15 -10.47 -18.44
C VAL A 498 -17.69 -10.48 -18.45
N PRO A 499 -18.37 -11.50 -17.91
CA PRO A 499 -19.83 -11.54 -17.85
C PRO A 499 -20.44 -10.38 -17.05
N ASP A 500 -21.64 -9.91 -17.44
CA ASP A 500 -22.34 -8.79 -16.80
C ASP A 500 -22.57 -9.00 -15.30
N ARG A 501 -22.93 -10.22 -14.89
CA ARG A 501 -23.07 -10.59 -13.47
C ARG A 501 -21.78 -10.38 -12.68
N ALA A 502 -20.64 -10.75 -13.26
CA ALA A 502 -19.35 -10.54 -12.61
C ALA A 502 -19.00 -9.04 -12.53
N GLN A 503 -19.35 -8.25 -13.55
CA GLN A 503 -19.16 -6.79 -13.55
C GLN A 503 -19.98 -6.11 -12.43
N PHE A 504 -21.25 -6.45 -12.28
CA PHE A 504 -22.11 -5.91 -11.22
C PHE A 504 -21.60 -6.25 -9.81
N ILE A 505 -21.14 -7.48 -9.60
CA ILE A 505 -20.55 -7.90 -8.32
C ILE A 505 -19.24 -7.15 -8.05
N ARG A 506 -18.41 -6.90 -9.08
CA ARG A 506 -17.17 -6.12 -8.96
C ARG A 506 -17.45 -4.69 -8.52
N VAL A 507 -18.44 -4.05 -9.12
CA VAL A 507 -18.90 -2.70 -8.75
C VAL A 507 -19.40 -2.69 -7.30
N MET A 508 -20.33 -3.58 -6.96
CA MET A 508 -20.90 -3.66 -5.60
C MET A 508 -19.82 -3.81 -4.52
N LEU A 509 -18.89 -4.76 -4.70
CA LEU A 509 -17.80 -4.97 -3.73
C LEU A 509 -16.85 -3.79 -3.68
N SER A 510 -16.54 -3.17 -4.82
CA SER A 510 -15.65 -2.00 -4.88
C SER A 510 -16.26 -0.79 -4.16
N GLU A 511 -17.57 -0.56 -4.25
CA GLU A 511 -18.26 0.50 -3.50
C GLU A 511 -18.38 0.18 -2.00
N PHE A 512 -18.51 -1.09 -1.59
CA PHE A 512 -18.36 -1.46 -0.17
C PHE A 512 -16.96 -1.14 0.38
N PHE A 513 -15.90 -1.44 -0.39
CA PHE A 513 -14.54 -1.06 -0.03
C PHE A 513 -14.32 0.46 -0.05
N ARG A 514 -15.04 1.21 -0.89
CA ARG A 514 -15.06 2.69 -0.87
C ARG A 514 -15.65 3.23 0.43
N ILE A 515 -16.82 2.74 0.83
CA ILE A 515 -17.44 3.12 2.11
C ILE A 515 -16.53 2.74 3.28
N SER A 516 -15.99 1.52 3.29
CA SER A 516 -15.06 1.06 4.34
C SER A 516 -13.81 1.94 4.47
N ASN A 517 -13.25 2.39 3.34
CA ASN A 517 -12.09 3.28 3.32
C ASN A 517 -12.47 4.66 3.91
N HIS A 518 -13.54 5.29 3.42
CA HIS A 518 -14.00 6.58 3.93
C HIS A 518 -14.38 6.55 5.42
N LEU A 519 -14.91 5.45 5.94
CA LEU A 519 -15.20 5.29 7.37
C LEU A 519 -13.92 5.29 8.22
N MET A 520 -12.87 4.59 7.77
CA MET A 520 -11.59 4.61 8.46
C MET A 520 -11.00 6.02 8.46
N TRP A 521 -10.90 6.60 7.27
CA TRP A 521 -10.41 7.96 7.06
C TRP A 521 -11.15 9.00 7.91
N LEU A 522 -12.48 8.95 7.94
CA LEU A 522 -13.30 9.88 8.73
C LEU A 522 -13.02 9.77 10.22
N GLY A 523 -12.84 8.53 10.72
CA GLY A 523 -12.46 8.29 12.10
C GLY A 523 -11.10 8.90 12.40
N GLU A 524 -10.10 8.64 11.56
CA GLU A 524 -8.73 9.14 11.70
C GLU A 524 -8.66 10.67 11.66
N LEU A 525 -9.30 11.32 10.68
CA LEU A 525 -9.35 12.79 10.59
C LEU A 525 -10.03 13.42 11.82
N ALA A 526 -11.12 12.81 12.30
CA ALA A 526 -11.78 13.28 13.51
C ALA A 526 -10.85 13.16 14.73
N HIS A 527 -10.15 12.04 14.88
CA HIS A 527 -9.20 11.81 15.98
C HIS A 527 -8.05 12.82 15.96
N ASP A 528 -7.50 13.09 14.78
CA ASP A 528 -6.40 14.03 14.55
C ASP A 528 -6.74 15.48 14.87
N THR A 529 -7.99 15.87 14.63
CA THR A 529 -8.50 17.19 15.00
C THR A 529 -8.89 17.27 16.48
N GLY A 530 -8.85 16.15 17.21
CA GLY A 530 -9.06 16.04 18.65
C GLY A 530 -10.36 15.36 19.08
N ALA A 531 -11.22 14.96 18.14
CA ALA A 531 -12.46 14.25 18.41
C ALA A 531 -12.21 12.73 18.53
N MET A 532 -12.08 12.23 19.76
CA MET A 532 -11.73 10.82 20.00
C MET A 532 -12.88 9.82 19.78
N SER A 533 -14.13 10.22 20.03
CA SER A 533 -15.28 9.30 19.99
C SER A 533 -15.66 8.77 18.59
N PRO A 534 -15.63 9.57 17.51
CA PRO A 534 -16.05 9.13 16.18
C PRO A 534 -15.35 7.86 15.67
N VAL A 535 -14.06 7.67 15.96
CA VAL A 535 -13.31 6.44 15.58
C VAL A 535 -14.03 5.17 16.00
N PHE A 536 -14.56 5.11 17.22
CA PHE A 536 -15.22 3.90 17.72
C PHE A 536 -16.51 3.59 16.95
N TYR A 537 -17.23 4.63 16.50
CA TYR A 537 -18.47 4.47 15.74
C TYR A 537 -18.17 4.07 14.29
N THR A 538 -17.22 4.74 13.63
CA THR A 538 -16.89 4.43 12.24
C THR A 538 -16.29 3.05 12.10
N VAL A 539 -15.43 2.62 13.04
CA VAL A 539 -14.87 1.26 13.05
C VAL A 539 -15.97 0.22 13.29
N SER A 540 -16.94 0.49 14.16
CA SER A 540 -18.07 -0.42 14.39
C SER A 540 -18.94 -0.60 13.15
N ASP A 541 -19.23 0.48 12.42
CA ASP A 541 -20.01 0.38 11.17
C ASP A 541 -19.18 -0.24 10.04
N ARG A 542 -17.86 0.00 10.01
CA ARG A 542 -16.93 -0.69 9.11
C ARG A 542 -16.89 -2.20 9.37
N GLU A 543 -16.93 -2.64 10.63
CA GLU A 543 -17.00 -4.06 10.99
C GLU A 543 -18.22 -4.76 10.39
N ARG A 544 -19.36 -4.07 10.24
CA ARG A 544 -20.53 -4.63 9.55
C ARG A 544 -20.28 -4.87 8.07
N ILE A 545 -19.51 -3.99 7.42
CA ILE A 545 -19.08 -4.18 6.03
C ILE A 545 -18.12 -5.38 5.95
N MET A 546 -17.16 -5.48 6.89
CA MET A 546 -16.23 -6.62 6.93
C MET A 546 -16.96 -7.95 7.10
N ASP A 547 -18.04 -8.00 7.90
CA ASP A 547 -18.86 -9.20 8.07
C ASP A 547 -19.60 -9.58 6.76
N ILE A 548 -20.06 -8.60 5.96
CA ILE A 548 -20.65 -8.84 4.61
C ILE A 548 -19.58 -9.34 3.63
N VAL A 549 -18.39 -8.72 3.63
CA VAL A 549 -17.28 -9.13 2.75
C VAL A 549 -16.80 -10.53 3.12
N GLU A 550 -16.74 -10.86 4.41
CA GLU A 550 -16.41 -12.21 4.90
C GLU A 550 -17.47 -13.22 4.49
N LEU A 551 -18.76 -12.89 4.58
CA LEU A 551 -19.84 -13.74 4.10
C LEU A 551 -19.67 -14.06 2.61
N ILE A 552 -19.40 -13.06 1.78
CA ILE A 552 -19.29 -13.23 0.32
C ILE A 552 -17.99 -13.95 -0.09
N THR A 553 -16.86 -13.57 0.51
CA THR A 553 -15.52 -13.92 -0.01
C THR A 553 -14.76 -14.91 0.87
N GLY A 554 -15.18 -15.12 2.11
CA GLY A 554 -14.48 -15.92 3.12
C GLY A 554 -13.30 -15.21 3.81
N ALA A 555 -12.95 -14.00 3.39
CA ALA A 555 -11.89 -13.19 4.00
C ALA A 555 -12.38 -11.78 4.29
N ARG A 556 -11.80 -11.13 5.30
CA ARG A 556 -12.22 -9.80 5.77
C ARG A 556 -11.57 -8.67 4.96
N LEU A 557 -10.24 -8.57 5.02
CA LEU A 557 -9.48 -7.45 4.42
C LEU A 557 -8.94 -7.74 3.01
N HIS A 558 -8.47 -8.96 2.74
CA HIS A 558 -7.78 -9.32 1.50
C HIS A 558 -8.48 -10.48 0.80
N PRO A 559 -9.60 -10.21 0.10
CA PRO A 559 -10.46 -11.26 -0.44
C PRO A 559 -9.88 -11.97 -1.68
N ALA A 560 -9.01 -11.30 -2.46
CA ALA A 560 -8.52 -11.77 -3.76
C ALA A 560 -9.66 -12.38 -4.60
N TRP A 561 -10.83 -11.72 -4.57
CA TRP A 561 -12.08 -12.24 -5.10
C TRP A 561 -12.22 -12.04 -6.61
N PHE A 562 -11.77 -10.89 -7.09
CA PHE A 562 -11.73 -10.62 -8.52
C PHE A 562 -10.62 -11.48 -9.12
N ARG A 563 -10.93 -12.13 -10.25
CA ARG A 563 -10.04 -13.04 -10.99
C ARG A 563 -10.03 -12.62 -12.45
N LEU A 564 -8.98 -12.98 -13.18
CA LEU A 564 -8.94 -12.71 -14.62
C LEU A 564 -10.14 -13.39 -15.30
N GLY A 565 -10.97 -12.60 -15.98
CA GLY A 565 -12.19 -13.07 -16.65
C GLY A 565 -13.42 -13.21 -15.76
N GLY A 566 -13.39 -12.77 -14.50
CA GLY A 566 -14.58 -12.77 -13.64
C GLY A 566 -14.26 -12.75 -12.14
N LEU A 567 -14.85 -13.70 -11.41
CA LEU A 567 -14.76 -13.85 -9.96
C LEU A 567 -14.25 -15.25 -9.56
N ALA A 568 -13.81 -15.39 -8.31
CA ALA A 568 -13.40 -16.68 -7.75
C ALA A 568 -14.59 -17.66 -7.57
N ALA A 569 -15.73 -17.15 -7.11
CA ALA A 569 -16.99 -17.89 -7.01
C ALA A 569 -18.18 -16.91 -7.15
N ASP A 570 -19.41 -17.44 -7.21
CA ASP A 570 -20.64 -16.65 -7.20
C ASP A 570 -21.01 -16.20 -5.77
N LEU A 571 -21.97 -15.29 -5.66
CA LEU A 571 -22.52 -14.83 -4.39
C LEU A 571 -23.19 -15.99 -3.63
N PRO A 572 -22.92 -16.14 -2.31
CA PRO A 572 -23.49 -17.20 -1.49
C PRO A 572 -24.94 -16.92 -1.09
N GLU A 573 -25.71 -17.93 -0.68
CA GLU A 573 -27.05 -17.73 -0.12
C GLU A 573 -27.02 -16.77 1.08
N GLY A 574 -28.04 -15.91 1.22
CA GLY A 574 -28.12 -14.92 2.31
C GLY A 574 -27.40 -13.59 2.07
N TRP A 575 -26.65 -13.46 0.95
CA TRP A 575 -25.89 -12.24 0.64
C TRP A 575 -26.78 -11.00 0.55
N LYS A 576 -27.95 -11.14 -0.08
CA LYS A 576 -28.84 -10.02 -0.40
C LYS A 576 -29.46 -9.44 0.86
N GLU A 577 -29.88 -10.29 1.78
CA GLU A 577 -30.48 -9.90 3.06
C GLU A 577 -29.50 -9.08 3.90
N ALA A 578 -28.23 -9.46 3.90
CA ALA A 578 -27.16 -8.76 4.60
C ALA A 578 -26.90 -7.36 3.98
N VAL A 579 -26.85 -7.29 2.63
CA VAL A 579 -26.71 -6.02 1.89
C VAL A 579 -27.91 -5.11 2.12
N ASP A 580 -29.13 -5.61 1.93
CA ASP A 580 -30.37 -4.85 2.12
C ASP A 580 -30.48 -4.31 3.56
N HIS A 581 -30.05 -5.08 4.57
CA HIS A 581 -30.00 -4.62 5.95
C HIS A 581 -29.04 -3.45 6.14
N PHE A 582 -27.83 -3.53 5.57
CA PHE A 582 -26.86 -2.44 5.64
C PHE A 582 -27.38 -1.17 4.95
N VAL A 583 -27.94 -1.31 3.75
CA VAL A 583 -28.52 -0.19 2.99
C VAL A 583 -29.60 0.56 3.78
N ARG A 584 -30.42 -0.15 4.57
CA ARG A 584 -31.43 0.48 5.44
C ARG A 584 -30.84 1.24 6.61
N VAL A 585 -29.77 0.75 7.23
CA VAL A 585 -29.24 1.28 8.51
C VAL A 585 -28.19 2.38 8.30
N PHE A 586 -27.39 2.28 7.25
CA PHE A 586 -26.25 3.16 7.03
C PHE A 586 -26.59 4.66 6.85
N PRO A 587 -27.70 5.06 6.19
CA PRO A 587 -28.06 6.47 6.04
C PRO A 587 -28.18 7.22 7.37
N ASP A 588 -28.75 6.58 8.40
CA ASP A 588 -28.88 7.19 9.72
C ASP A 588 -27.55 7.27 10.46
N ARG A 589 -26.58 6.39 10.14
CA ARG A 589 -25.20 6.48 10.64
C ARG A 589 -24.47 7.68 10.06
N ILE A 590 -24.61 7.94 8.76
CA ILE A 590 -24.05 9.13 8.11
C ILE A 590 -24.56 10.41 8.81
N LYS A 591 -25.88 10.51 9.01
CA LYS A 591 -26.48 11.67 9.74
C LYS A 591 -25.91 11.83 11.14
N ALA A 592 -25.66 10.72 11.85
CA ALA A 592 -25.05 10.77 13.18
C ALA A 592 -23.61 11.31 13.14
N TYR A 593 -22.81 10.93 12.14
CA TYR A 593 -21.46 11.46 11.99
C TYR A 593 -21.45 12.95 11.66
N GLU A 594 -22.35 13.39 10.77
CA GLU A 594 -22.48 14.82 10.44
C GLU A 594 -22.94 15.65 11.62
N SER A 595 -23.88 15.12 12.41
CA SER A 595 -24.31 15.76 13.66
C SER A 595 -23.17 15.94 14.66
N LEU A 596 -22.13 15.11 14.63
CA LEU A 596 -20.96 15.21 15.52
C LEU A 596 -19.89 16.17 14.97
N LEU A 597 -19.75 16.26 13.63
CA LEU A 597 -18.60 16.89 12.97
C LEU A 597 -18.96 18.09 12.09
N THR A 598 -19.93 17.97 11.18
CA THR A 598 -20.17 18.95 10.10
C THR A 598 -20.44 20.35 10.62
N HIS A 599 -21.26 20.47 11.66
CA HIS A 599 -21.65 21.76 12.27
C HIS A 599 -20.89 22.06 13.57
N ASN A 600 -19.82 21.31 13.85
CA ASN A 600 -19.01 21.51 15.05
C ASN A 600 -18.00 22.64 14.79
N ALA A 601 -18.12 23.75 15.54
CA ALA A 601 -17.26 24.92 15.39
C ALA A 601 -15.76 24.62 15.54
N ILE A 602 -15.38 23.62 16.37
CA ILE A 602 -13.98 23.22 16.54
C ILE A 602 -13.50 22.49 15.28
N PHE A 603 -14.30 21.58 14.74
CA PHE A 603 -13.94 20.83 13.54
C PHE A 603 -13.85 21.77 12.32
N GLU A 604 -14.83 22.65 12.14
CA GLU A 604 -14.78 23.68 11.10
C GLU A 604 -13.55 24.57 11.26
N GLY A 605 -13.27 25.08 12.46
CA GLY A 605 -12.12 25.94 12.71
C GLY A 605 -10.75 25.26 12.53
N ARG A 606 -10.70 23.92 12.45
CA ARG A 606 -9.47 23.14 12.21
C ARG A 606 -9.34 22.63 10.77
N THR A 607 -10.37 22.79 9.93
CA THR A 607 -10.41 22.20 8.59
C THR A 607 -10.79 23.19 7.49
N ARG A 608 -11.64 24.18 7.80
CA ARG A 608 -11.99 25.25 6.87
C ARG A 608 -10.83 26.22 6.72
N ASP A 609 -10.54 26.63 5.50
CA ASP A 609 -9.39 27.48 5.14
C ASP A 609 -8.02 26.89 5.53
N VAL A 610 -7.94 25.57 5.77
CA VAL A 610 -6.70 24.87 6.14
C VAL A 610 -6.25 23.93 5.02
N GLY A 611 -4.99 24.05 4.62
CA GLY A 611 -4.41 23.18 3.60
C GLY A 611 -5.01 23.43 2.22
N TYR A 612 -5.13 24.70 1.85
CA TYR A 612 -5.65 25.13 0.56
C TYR A 612 -4.80 24.60 -0.59
N LEU A 613 -5.46 24.09 -1.63
CA LEU A 613 -4.83 23.69 -2.88
C LEU A 613 -5.63 24.23 -4.06
N SER A 614 -4.99 25.06 -4.89
CA SER A 614 -5.61 25.61 -6.10
C SER A 614 -5.86 24.52 -7.14
N LEU A 615 -6.87 24.72 -8.01
CA LEU A 615 -7.17 23.78 -9.08
C LEU A 615 -5.99 23.61 -10.06
N ASP A 616 -5.34 24.70 -10.45
CA ASP A 616 -4.22 24.64 -11.37
C ASP A 616 -3.03 23.87 -10.76
N ASP A 617 -2.72 24.10 -9.48
CA ASP A 617 -1.71 23.32 -8.78
C ASP A 617 -2.10 21.84 -8.66
N ALA A 618 -3.36 21.54 -8.33
CA ALA A 618 -3.84 20.15 -8.27
C ALA A 618 -3.62 19.41 -9.61
N ILE A 619 -3.90 20.07 -10.74
CA ILE A 619 -3.68 19.51 -12.08
C ILE A 619 -2.18 19.33 -12.37
N GLU A 620 -1.36 20.35 -12.12
CA GLU A 620 0.07 20.36 -12.43
C GLU A 620 0.87 19.35 -11.59
N TRP A 621 0.44 19.13 -10.35
CA TRP A 621 1.04 18.17 -9.42
C TRP A 621 0.47 16.76 -9.51
N GLY A 622 -0.43 16.49 -10.47
CA GLY A 622 -0.89 15.12 -10.74
C GLY A 622 -1.93 14.59 -9.76
N ILE A 623 -2.56 15.48 -8.99
CA ILE A 623 -3.59 15.14 -8.01
C ILE A 623 -4.81 14.54 -8.72
N SER A 624 -5.45 13.58 -8.06
CA SER A 624 -6.65 12.88 -8.53
C SER A 624 -7.60 12.57 -7.37
N GLY A 625 -8.82 12.11 -7.67
CA GLY A 625 -9.76 11.66 -6.64
C GLY A 625 -10.42 12.77 -5.83
N PRO A 626 -10.78 12.50 -4.56
CA PRO A 626 -11.47 13.46 -3.71
C PRO A 626 -10.71 14.77 -3.49
N VAL A 627 -9.37 14.72 -3.51
CA VAL A 627 -8.53 15.91 -3.38
C VAL A 627 -8.69 16.85 -4.59
N LEU A 628 -8.76 16.29 -5.82
CA LEU A 628 -8.98 17.06 -7.04
C LEU A 628 -10.40 17.63 -7.10
N ARG A 629 -11.40 16.82 -6.72
CA ARG A 629 -12.82 17.23 -6.64
C ARG A 629 -13.08 18.26 -5.55
N GLY A 630 -12.28 18.29 -4.49
CA GLY A 630 -12.33 19.32 -3.45
C GLY A 630 -11.76 20.67 -3.89
N SER A 631 -10.94 20.69 -4.95
CA SER A 631 -10.35 21.89 -5.56
C SER A 631 -11.15 22.44 -6.76
N GLY A 632 -12.29 21.82 -7.12
CA GLY A 632 -13.24 22.40 -8.08
C GLY A 632 -13.27 21.78 -9.47
N LEU A 633 -12.62 20.63 -9.71
CA LEU A 633 -12.77 19.91 -10.98
C LEU A 633 -13.70 18.72 -10.85
N ASP A 634 -14.80 18.76 -11.61
CA ASP A 634 -15.71 17.64 -11.78
C ASP A 634 -15.06 16.56 -12.68
N TRP A 635 -14.23 15.74 -12.06
CA TRP A 635 -13.52 14.64 -12.72
C TRP A 635 -13.62 13.36 -11.89
N ASP A 636 -14.19 12.33 -12.50
CA ASP A 636 -14.29 10.97 -11.95
C ASP A 636 -14.19 9.96 -13.09
N VAL A 637 -13.23 9.03 -12.99
CA VAL A 637 -12.98 8.04 -14.05
C VAL A 637 -14.19 7.15 -14.30
N ARG A 638 -15.04 6.90 -13.29
CA ARG A 638 -16.25 6.07 -13.43
C ARG A 638 -17.29 6.69 -14.37
N LYS A 639 -17.26 8.00 -14.58
CA LYS A 639 -18.14 8.71 -15.53
C LYS A 639 -17.41 9.13 -16.80
N SER A 640 -16.17 9.62 -16.70
CA SER A 640 -15.42 10.15 -17.84
C SER A 640 -14.80 9.07 -18.73
N MET A 641 -14.38 7.96 -18.14
CA MET A 641 -13.78 6.79 -18.81
C MET A 641 -14.31 5.50 -18.17
N PRO A 642 -15.62 5.22 -18.31
CA PRO A 642 -16.26 4.17 -17.54
C PRO A 642 -15.68 2.78 -17.86
N TYR A 643 -15.80 1.89 -16.87
CA TYR A 643 -15.26 0.55 -16.90
C TYR A 643 -16.19 -0.39 -16.12
N SER A 644 -16.07 -1.72 -16.34
CA SER A 644 -16.80 -2.75 -15.58
C SER A 644 -18.30 -2.48 -15.38
N GLY A 645 -18.96 -1.84 -16.35
CA GLY A 645 -20.40 -1.57 -16.34
C GLY A 645 -20.86 -0.41 -15.46
N TYR A 646 -19.97 0.49 -15.01
CA TYR A 646 -20.35 1.68 -14.24
C TYR A 646 -21.39 2.56 -14.96
N GLU A 647 -21.49 2.47 -16.29
CA GLU A 647 -22.49 3.19 -17.10
C GLU A 647 -23.94 2.80 -16.78
N ALA A 648 -24.16 1.61 -16.20
CA ALA A 648 -25.48 1.13 -15.84
C ALA A 648 -26.05 1.73 -14.54
N PHE A 649 -25.22 2.46 -13.77
CA PHE A 649 -25.59 2.97 -12.46
C PHE A 649 -25.79 4.49 -12.47
N ASP A 650 -26.86 4.94 -11.81
CA ASP A 650 -27.18 6.35 -11.65
C ASP A 650 -26.63 6.89 -10.32
N PHE A 651 -25.73 7.85 -10.41
CA PHE A 651 -25.07 8.49 -9.28
C PHE A 651 -24.46 9.82 -9.70
N ASP A 652 -24.28 10.69 -8.71
CA ASP A 652 -23.73 12.04 -8.88
C ASP A 652 -22.28 12.08 -8.39
N VAL A 653 -21.46 12.94 -8.99
CA VAL A 653 -20.06 13.15 -8.59
C VAL A 653 -20.00 14.42 -7.72
N PRO A 654 -19.63 14.32 -6.44
CA PRO A 654 -19.54 15.50 -5.59
C PRO A 654 -18.31 16.34 -5.94
N CYS A 655 -18.51 17.63 -6.15
CA CYS A 655 -17.45 18.59 -6.45
C CYS A 655 -17.64 19.85 -5.60
N PHE A 656 -16.56 20.33 -4.99
CA PHE A 656 -16.49 21.53 -4.16
C PHE A 656 -15.32 22.39 -4.64
N SER A 657 -15.37 23.71 -4.46
CA SER A 657 -14.43 24.66 -5.11
C SER A 657 -13.47 25.35 -4.14
N GLU A 658 -13.64 25.14 -2.85
CA GLU A 658 -12.93 25.84 -1.80
C GLU A 658 -11.47 25.38 -1.67
N GLY A 659 -11.15 24.14 -2.07
CA GLY A 659 -9.77 23.62 -2.11
C GLY A 659 -9.14 23.32 -0.74
N ASP A 660 -9.90 23.48 0.34
CA ASP A 660 -9.44 23.28 1.72
C ASP A 660 -9.73 21.85 2.24
N SER A 661 -9.31 21.58 3.49
CA SER A 661 -9.52 20.29 4.13
C SER A 661 -11.00 20.00 4.40
N TYR A 662 -11.84 21.03 4.57
CA TYR A 662 -13.27 20.88 4.79
C TYR A 662 -14.02 20.48 3.51
N ALA A 663 -13.69 21.05 2.35
CA ALA A 663 -14.22 20.65 1.05
C ALA A 663 -13.89 19.18 0.76
N ARG A 664 -12.64 18.76 1.00
CA ARG A 664 -12.24 17.34 0.89
C ARG A 664 -13.06 16.42 1.80
N TYR A 665 -13.47 16.92 2.96
CA TYR A 665 -14.36 16.20 3.86
C TYR A 665 -15.79 16.08 3.32
N LEU A 666 -16.35 17.16 2.80
CA LEU A 666 -17.70 17.14 2.21
C LEU A 666 -17.78 16.20 1.00
N VAL A 667 -16.75 16.19 0.15
CA VAL A 667 -16.65 15.24 -0.99
C VAL A 667 -16.81 13.81 -0.50
N ARG A 668 -16.04 13.38 0.51
CA ARG A 668 -16.04 11.99 0.99
C ARG A 668 -17.32 11.60 1.73
N ILE A 669 -17.94 12.53 2.46
CA ILE A 669 -19.27 12.31 3.06
C ILE A 669 -20.31 12.05 1.96
N GLU A 670 -20.32 12.86 0.90
CA GLU A 670 -21.25 12.66 -0.21
C GLU A 670 -20.93 11.41 -1.02
N GLU A 671 -19.66 11.08 -1.24
CA GLU A 671 -19.26 9.83 -1.88
C GLU A 671 -19.77 8.60 -1.12
N MET A 672 -19.81 8.61 0.21
CA MET A 672 -20.41 7.51 0.97
C MET A 672 -21.91 7.33 0.66
N ARG A 673 -22.66 8.43 0.43
CA ARG A 673 -24.07 8.36 0.03
C ARG A 673 -24.23 7.82 -1.38
N GLN A 674 -23.44 8.32 -2.31
CA GLN A 674 -23.47 7.89 -3.72
C GLN A 674 -23.03 6.43 -3.87
N SER A 675 -22.01 6.00 -3.11
CA SER A 675 -21.59 4.59 -3.04
C SER A 675 -22.72 3.69 -2.54
N LEU A 676 -23.44 4.12 -1.51
CA LEU A 676 -24.59 3.37 -0.99
C LEU A 676 -25.70 3.26 -2.04
N ARG A 677 -25.96 4.33 -2.79
CA ARG A 677 -26.93 4.37 -3.90
C ARG A 677 -26.55 3.40 -5.03
N ILE A 678 -25.25 3.27 -5.34
CA ILE A 678 -24.75 2.29 -6.31
C ILE A 678 -24.93 0.87 -5.78
N VAL A 679 -24.60 0.61 -4.51
CA VAL A 679 -24.77 -0.71 -3.86
C VAL A 679 -26.25 -1.13 -3.87
N GLU A 680 -27.17 -0.21 -3.56
CA GLU A 680 -28.61 -0.46 -3.62
C GLU A 680 -29.07 -0.85 -5.03
N GLN A 681 -28.64 -0.10 -6.05
CA GLN A 681 -28.94 -0.40 -7.45
C GLN A 681 -28.36 -1.75 -7.89
N ALA A 682 -27.11 -2.03 -7.54
CA ALA A 682 -26.44 -3.29 -7.88
C ALA A 682 -27.14 -4.50 -7.25
N ALA A 683 -27.55 -4.38 -5.98
CA ALA A 683 -28.29 -5.43 -5.29
C ALA A 683 -29.70 -5.64 -5.86
N ALA A 684 -30.38 -4.57 -6.31
CA ALA A 684 -31.71 -4.64 -6.89
C ALA A 684 -31.73 -5.16 -8.34
N GLN A 685 -30.71 -4.81 -9.13
CA GLN A 685 -30.65 -5.07 -10.58
C GLN A 685 -29.67 -6.19 -10.97
N MET A 686 -29.21 -6.98 -9.99
CA MET A 686 -28.19 -8.02 -10.20
C MET A 686 -28.60 -8.99 -11.33
N PRO A 687 -27.86 -9.03 -12.46
CA PRO A 687 -28.26 -9.87 -13.59
C PRO A 687 -28.01 -11.36 -13.30
N PRO A 688 -28.84 -12.26 -13.87
CA PRO A 688 -28.55 -13.69 -13.85
C PRO A 688 -27.39 -14.00 -14.80
N GLY A 689 -26.79 -15.19 -14.67
CA GLY A 689 -25.80 -15.69 -15.63
C GLY A 689 -24.51 -16.16 -14.96
N ARG A 690 -23.45 -16.26 -15.76
CA ARG A 690 -22.14 -16.78 -15.31
C ARG A 690 -21.38 -15.71 -14.52
N TYR A 691 -20.61 -16.13 -13.52
CA TYR A 691 -19.70 -15.27 -12.76
C TYR A 691 -18.25 -15.31 -13.30
N VAL A 692 -17.97 -16.19 -14.25
CA VAL A 692 -16.67 -16.35 -14.92
C VAL A 692 -16.88 -16.51 -16.43
N THR A 693 -15.98 -15.93 -17.20
CA THR A 693 -15.93 -16.03 -18.67
C THR A 693 -15.89 -17.50 -19.13
N ASP A 694 -16.35 -17.76 -20.33
CA ASP A 694 -16.25 -19.05 -21.02
C ASP A 694 -14.87 -19.24 -21.68
N ASP A 695 -14.01 -18.23 -21.68
CA ASP A 695 -12.63 -18.32 -22.14
C ASP A 695 -11.67 -18.86 -21.06
N TYR A 696 -11.63 -20.19 -20.94
CA TYR A 696 -10.77 -20.91 -19.98
C TYR A 696 -9.29 -20.94 -20.33
N ARG A 697 -8.87 -20.32 -21.44
CA ARG A 697 -7.44 -20.09 -21.73
C ARG A 697 -6.81 -19.18 -20.69
N TYR A 698 -7.61 -18.28 -20.11
CA TYR A 698 -7.18 -17.29 -19.14
C TYR A 698 -7.80 -17.48 -17.77
N ALA A 699 -9.04 -17.97 -17.68
CA ALA A 699 -9.75 -18.13 -16.42
C ALA A 699 -9.69 -19.58 -15.89
N ILE A 700 -9.81 -19.73 -14.56
CA ILE A 700 -9.96 -21.06 -13.94
C ILE A 700 -11.42 -21.50 -14.08
N PRO A 701 -11.71 -22.63 -14.76
CA PRO A 701 -13.08 -23.10 -14.95
C PRO A 701 -13.74 -23.54 -13.63
N PRO A 702 -15.08 -23.41 -13.50
CA PRO A 702 -15.83 -23.88 -12.35
C PRO A 702 -15.61 -25.37 -12.07
N LYS A 703 -15.43 -25.72 -10.78
CA LYS A 703 -15.02 -27.08 -10.40
C LYS A 703 -16.06 -28.16 -10.72
N ASN A 704 -17.34 -27.81 -10.76
CA ASN A 704 -18.42 -28.70 -11.19
C ASN A 704 -18.33 -29.07 -12.69
N GLU A 705 -17.83 -28.17 -13.53
CA GLU A 705 -17.63 -28.41 -14.96
C GLU A 705 -16.37 -29.25 -15.21
N THR A 706 -15.28 -28.96 -14.50
CA THR A 706 -13.99 -29.67 -14.64
C THR A 706 -14.04 -31.16 -14.28
N LEU A 707 -15.03 -31.57 -13.48
CA LEU A 707 -15.22 -32.98 -13.13
C LEU A 707 -15.93 -33.79 -14.22
N ARG A 708 -16.49 -33.13 -15.25
CA ARG A 708 -17.34 -33.76 -16.27
C ARG A 708 -16.78 -33.66 -17.68
N ASP A 709 -15.81 -32.77 -17.90
CA ASP A 709 -15.30 -32.42 -19.22
C ASP A 709 -13.75 -32.37 -19.21
N ILE A 710 -13.12 -32.98 -20.22
CA ILE A 710 -11.66 -33.15 -20.22
C ILE A 710 -10.94 -31.86 -20.60
N GLU A 711 -11.51 -31.05 -21.49
CA GLU A 711 -10.98 -29.76 -21.91
C GLU A 711 -10.89 -28.79 -20.73
N THR A 712 -11.98 -28.66 -19.96
CA THR A 712 -12.01 -27.84 -18.75
C THR A 712 -11.02 -28.35 -17.68
N LEU A 713 -10.86 -29.66 -17.54
CA LEU A 713 -9.85 -30.23 -16.64
C LEU A 713 -8.42 -29.89 -17.07
N ILE A 714 -8.11 -29.94 -18.37
CA ILE A 714 -6.81 -29.53 -18.92
C ILE A 714 -6.55 -28.05 -18.62
N HIS A 715 -7.52 -27.19 -18.89
CA HIS A 715 -7.41 -25.75 -18.61
C HIS A 715 -7.23 -25.46 -17.12
N HIS A 716 -7.98 -26.13 -16.25
CA HIS A 716 -7.79 -26.04 -14.80
C HIS A 716 -6.36 -26.43 -14.39
N PHE A 717 -5.87 -27.58 -14.88
CA PHE A 717 -4.52 -28.05 -14.56
C PHE A 717 -3.44 -27.05 -15.00
N ILE A 718 -3.52 -26.52 -16.21
CA ILE A 718 -2.55 -25.55 -16.75
C ILE A 718 -2.60 -24.24 -15.96
N ASN A 719 -3.77 -23.66 -15.75
CA ASN A 719 -3.91 -22.37 -15.08
C ASN A 719 -3.48 -22.41 -13.60
N VAL A 720 -3.71 -23.53 -12.91
CA VAL A 720 -3.32 -23.68 -11.49
C VAL A 720 -1.84 -24.01 -11.32
N THR A 721 -1.25 -24.83 -12.20
CA THR A 721 0.16 -25.24 -12.05
C THR A 721 1.14 -24.22 -12.61
N ARG A 722 0.82 -23.64 -13.76
CA ARG A 722 1.73 -22.81 -14.55
C ARG A 722 1.25 -21.36 -14.68
N GLY A 723 -0.06 -21.16 -14.75
CA GLY A 723 -0.69 -19.87 -15.02
C GLY A 723 -0.92 -19.62 -16.52
N PRO A 724 -1.80 -18.67 -16.86
CA PRO A 724 -2.18 -18.37 -18.24
C PRO A 724 -1.03 -17.66 -18.97
N LYS A 725 -0.96 -17.86 -20.28
CA LYS A 725 0.00 -17.15 -21.16
C LYS A 725 -0.68 -15.93 -21.78
N ILE A 726 -0.27 -14.73 -21.38
CA ILE A 726 -0.86 -13.48 -21.85
C ILE A 726 -0.16 -13.04 -23.16
N PRO A 727 -0.88 -12.59 -24.20
CA PRO A 727 -0.27 -12.16 -25.47
C PRO A 727 0.79 -11.06 -25.30
N ARG A 728 1.71 -10.96 -26.26
CA ARG A 728 2.73 -9.91 -26.30
C ARG A 728 2.09 -8.54 -26.48
N GLY A 729 2.45 -7.60 -25.63
CA GLY A 729 1.94 -6.23 -25.71
C GLY A 729 2.08 -5.50 -24.39
N GLU A 730 1.46 -4.33 -24.34
CA GLU A 730 1.42 -3.48 -23.16
C GLU A 730 0.02 -2.89 -23.00
N ALA A 731 -0.39 -2.68 -21.75
CA ALA A 731 -1.67 -2.08 -21.39
C ALA A 731 -1.52 -1.25 -20.12
N TYR A 732 -2.12 -0.06 -20.09
CA TYR A 732 -2.30 0.77 -18.91
C TYR A 732 -3.77 1.15 -18.77
N LEU A 733 -4.37 0.74 -17.66
CA LEU A 733 -5.74 1.12 -17.33
C LEU A 733 -5.81 1.59 -15.89
N THR A 734 -6.66 2.60 -15.65
CA THR A 734 -6.91 3.17 -14.34
C THR A 734 -8.34 2.94 -13.91
N THR A 735 -8.55 2.84 -12.61
CA THR A 735 -9.88 2.91 -11.98
C THR A 735 -9.91 4.00 -10.93
N GLU A 736 -11.10 4.46 -10.57
CA GLU A 736 -11.29 5.38 -9.46
C GLU A 736 -11.27 4.59 -8.14
N SER A 737 -10.12 4.49 -7.47
CA SER A 737 -10.05 4.01 -6.09
C SER A 737 -10.70 5.03 -5.15
N PRO A 738 -10.96 4.70 -3.88
CA PRO A 738 -11.49 5.65 -2.90
C PRO A 738 -10.57 6.85 -2.65
N ARG A 739 -9.27 6.71 -2.94
CA ARG A 739 -8.24 7.76 -2.77
C ARG A 739 -8.04 8.55 -4.05
N GLY A 740 -8.24 7.93 -5.21
CA GLY A 740 -8.17 8.59 -6.51
C GLY A 740 -7.82 7.61 -7.62
N GLU A 741 -7.14 8.09 -8.65
CA GLU A 741 -6.88 7.24 -9.82
C GLU A 741 -5.78 6.21 -9.53
N GLN A 742 -6.14 4.94 -9.59
CA GLN A 742 -5.21 3.82 -9.44
C GLN A 742 -5.04 3.12 -10.78
N GLY A 743 -3.81 2.88 -11.22
CA GLY A 743 -3.51 2.26 -12.51
C GLY A 743 -2.40 1.22 -12.47
N TYR A 744 -2.49 0.25 -13.37
CA TYR A 744 -1.45 -0.75 -13.58
C TYR A 744 -0.97 -0.69 -15.03
N TYR A 745 0.31 -0.41 -15.22
CA TYR A 745 0.97 -0.51 -16.52
C TYR A 745 1.70 -1.86 -16.60
N VAL A 746 1.13 -2.75 -17.40
CA VAL A 746 1.60 -4.13 -17.56
C VAL A 746 2.23 -4.32 -18.93
N VAL A 747 3.37 -5.00 -18.96
CA VAL A 747 4.05 -5.38 -20.20
C VAL A 747 4.22 -6.89 -20.23
N SER A 748 3.77 -7.52 -21.32
CA SER A 748 3.92 -8.95 -21.55
C SER A 748 4.88 -9.20 -22.72
N ASP A 749 5.82 -10.12 -22.53
CA ASP A 749 6.67 -10.69 -23.58
C ASP A 749 6.09 -12.00 -24.15
N GLY A 750 4.84 -12.31 -23.82
CA GLY A 750 4.17 -13.54 -24.25
C GLY A 750 4.39 -14.70 -23.30
N LEU A 751 4.71 -14.45 -22.02
CA LEU A 751 4.92 -15.50 -21.01
C LEU A 751 3.78 -15.56 -20.00
N ASN A 752 3.91 -16.51 -19.06
CA ASN A 752 2.95 -16.73 -17.97
C ASN A 752 3.10 -15.71 -16.82
N MET A 753 3.91 -14.68 -17.01
CA MET A 753 4.24 -13.64 -16.04
C MET A 753 4.49 -12.32 -16.76
N ALA A 754 4.44 -11.22 -16.00
CA ALA A 754 4.70 -9.89 -16.55
C ALA A 754 6.20 -9.68 -16.78
N TYR A 755 6.55 -9.09 -17.93
CA TYR A 755 7.89 -8.57 -18.16
C TYR A 755 8.14 -7.32 -17.31
N ARG A 756 7.15 -6.44 -17.19
CA ARG A 756 7.17 -5.25 -16.33
C ARG A 756 5.81 -5.06 -15.67
N MET A 757 5.82 -4.70 -14.40
CA MET A 757 4.65 -4.38 -13.58
C MET A 757 4.81 -3.01 -12.92
N ARG A 758 4.27 -1.94 -13.50
CA ARG A 758 4.28 -0.61 -12.90
C ARG A 758 2.93 -0.32 -12.25
N ILE A 759 2.94 0.22 -11.03
CA ILE A 759 1.75 0.60 -10.29
C ILE A 759 1.71 2.12 -10.12
N ARG A 760 0.75 2.78 -10.79
CA ARG A 760 0.41 4.21 -10.63
C ARG A 760 -0.72 4.36 -9.65
N THR A 761 -0.60 5.31 -8.76
CA THR A 761 -1.05 5.07 -7.39
C THR A 761 -1.17 6.45 -6.75
N PRO A 762 -2.38 6.86 -6.34
CA PRO A 762 -2.77 8.27 -6.23
C PRO A 762 -1.97 8.99 -5.15
N ASP A 763 -1.65 8.29 -4.07
CA ASP A 763 -1.02 8.88 -2.89
C ASP A 763 0.40 9.38 -3.19
N PHE A 764 1.07 8.85 -4.22
CA PHE A 764 2.41 9.34 -4.59
C PHE A 764 2.42 10.82 -4.95
N ALA A 765 1.47 11.21 -5.80
CA ALA A 765 1.33 12.58 -6.27
C ALA A 765 0.75 13.46 -5.16
N HIS A 766 -0.20 12.92 -4.38
CA HIS A 766 -0.80 13.62 -3.25
C HIS A 766 0.22 14.03 -2.20
N ILE A 767 1.07 13.09 -1.77
CA ILE A 767 2.10 13.38 -0.78
C ILE A 767 3.15 14.33 -1.35
N GLN A 768 3.55 14.15 -2.62
CA GLN A 768 4.51 15.07 -3.24
C GLN A 768 4.04 16.53 -3.17
N ALA A 769 2.74 16.78 -3.34
CA ALA A 769 2.15 18.11 -3.32
C ALA A 769 1.92 18.68 -1.90
N MET A 770 2.12 17.89 -0.85
CA MET A 770 1.86 18.30 0.54
C MET A 770 2.55 19.61 0.98
N PRO A 771 3.77 19.94 0.52
CA PRO A 771 4.39 21.22 0.84
C PRO A 771 3.58 22.44 0.36
N LEU A 772 2.82 22.33 -0.73
CA LEU A 772 1.95 23.41 -1.21
C LEU A 772 0.82 23.73 -0.24
N MET A 773 0.32 22.69 0.45
CA MET A 773 -0.77 22.81 1.43
C MET A 773 -0.25 23.23 2.81
N ALA A 774 0.97 22.84 3.17
CA ALA A 774 1.50 23.00 4.53
C ALA A 774 2.39 24.24 4.75
N VAL A 775 3.09 24.73 3.72
CA VAL A 775 3.99 25.89 3.89
C VAL A 775 3.18 27.17 4.13
N GLY A 776 3.52 27.91 5.18
CA GLY A 776 2.80 29.09 5.65
C GLY A 776 1.83 28.81 6.79
N GLU A 777 1.37 27.58 6.94
CA GLU A 777 0.48 27.14 8.01
C GLU A 777 1.21 26.99 9.35
N PRO A 778 0.50 27.04 10.49
CA PRO A 778 1.05 26.66 11.77
C PRO A 778 1.25 25.14 11.85
N ILE A 779 2.22 24.70 12.66
CA ILE A 779 2.53 23.27 12.88
C ILE A 779 1.28 22.47 13.30
N ALA A 780 0.36 23.08 14.05
CA ALA A 780 -0.88 22.43 14.48
C ALA A 780 -1.83 22.05 13.31
N ASN A 781 -1.77 22.78 12.19
CA ASN A 781 -2.61 22.50 11.02
C ASN A 781 -2.06 21.37 10.17
N LEU A 782 -0.76 21.06 10.25
CA LEU A 782 -0.14 19.99 9.47
C LEU A 782 -0.83 18.64 9.67
N ILE A 783 -1.21 18.29 10.91
CA ILE A 783 -1.87 17.01 11.20
C ILE A 783 -3.26 16.94 10.53
N ALA A 784 -4.02 18.04 10.53
CA ALA A 784 -5.30 18.09 9.83
C ALA A 784 -5.12 17.99 8.30
N ILE A 785 -4.07 18.60 7.75
CA ILE A 785 -3.72 18.52 6.33
C ILE A 785 -3.40 17.08 5.95
N ILE A 786 -2.51 16.42 6.70
CA ILE A 786 -2.15 15.00 6.56
C ILE A 786 -3.42 14.14 6.56
N GLY A 787 -4.26 14.29 7.59
CA GLY A 787 -5.52 13.55 7.68
C GLY A 787 -6.46 13.82 6.50
N SER A 788 -6.55 15.06 6.00
CA SER A 788 -7.49 15.42 4.92
C SER A 788 -7.12 14.83 3.55
N VAL A 789 -5.82 14.63 3.30
CA VAL A 789 -5.32 14.09 2.03
C VAL A 789 -5.71 12.62 1.89
N ASP A 790 -5.74 11.88 3.00
CA ASP A 790 -6.03 10.44 3.04
C ASP A 790 -5.01 9.65 2.23
N TYR A 791 -3.83 9.41 2.80
CA TYR A 791 -2.81 8.55 2.20
C TYR A 791 -2.63 7.25 2.98
N VAL A 792 -2.11 6.24 2.30
CA VAL A 792 -1.66 4.98 2.90
C VAL A 792 -0.23 4.72 2.45
N MET A 793 0.68 4.48 3.40
CA MET A 793 2.10 4.26 3.11
C MET A 793 2.41 3.14 2.11
N PRO A 794 1.81 1.94 2.25
CA PRO A 794 2.03 0.88 1.27
C PRO A 794 1.47 1.18 -0.10
N ASP A 795 0.53 2.11 -0.22
CA ASP A 795 0.22 2.73 -1.49
C ASP A 795 1.45 3.53 -1.88
N THR A 796 1.77 4.66 -1.24
CA THR A 796 2.89 5.58 -1.52
C THR A 796 4.26 4.93 -1.87
N ASP A 797 4.67 3.86 -1.19
CA ASP A 797 6.01 3.25 -1.35
C ASP A 797 6.02 2.00 -2.26
N ARG A 798 4.84 1.41 -2.48
CA ARG A 798 4.52 0.12 -3.14
C ARG A 798 5.25 -1.12 -2.59
#